data_AF-A0AAT9L9N8-F1
#
_entry.id   AF-A0AAT9L9N8-F1
#
_cell.length_a   1.000
_cell.length_b   1.000
_cell.length_c   1.000
_cell.angle_alpha   90.00
_cell.angle_beta   90.00
_cell.angle_gamma   90.00
#
_symmetry.space_group_name_H-M   'P 1'
#
loop_
_entity.id
_entity.type
_entity.pdbx_description
1 polymer ?
#
loop_
_entity_poly.entity_id
_entity_poly.type
_entity_poly.pdbx_seq_one_letter_code
_entity_poly.pdbx_strand_id
1 'polypeptide(L)'
;MLSFSSVDELVTYLRAESDKGERFATRFILLEGTEAWDDLTTRLPYEVDSIIRLSEFCSEDDVFPDTSRLISYLKEQARRCKKLLITPLSEWVRLNPEKTDVIQLLAEWPVSYFPDGVRRIYVPLLSIKDSFYQAIECVVRYRSGELPQEWYLESEGTSDIVVASFLGDAGNRKVAWGIKEYLSFWEKGSVKRVWLKTEFAPWLPVRQIRSQCRVQLYPTCFEYVLKTLGCAELKREWGSAEQWEWLATRLCEGESLDKLASRLLNVADYNADQLFTLWPEFDEYGRWLAWLWSKSRNKSDSYLYHVLEGNHRFNDFPRDAVTTIFRLQMNRSYSRERKELLQRIGIKAMPTEFWEAYRKLTDPLARIAVLTDISEEERREIVLCTSQLMEEADSAVWWEYLEIAFPALAWYLRPPMIGDEFVARYFSVYNCCRVRDRANEQLALLTNQWANQQLLWNYPPRSELLAELRANGAKVYWVDAMGVEWAGLLARILTEKSEVECEVRIARSSLPTITDANQGWESGETVERGLDDIAHHYAYVFPDSFLKAMKVIEHVAERVLGLLREVDTVVITSDHGLSRFSATSDIKVDVPEGAEVVLPGRYAILKDGGSQGVRNYQCYGMWVSDNDKLLLLTHARIKGSGYCPGEVHGGATPEEFLAPVIIVRKGRTELQFEVVDNVVRLNPKGEGVLTVRCNRVVHDLRLLLRGQVISGKSENGREWVFLLRRLKSGQHQHTAEVYCGSQPVGRINFKTIKGITQSDLGI
;
A
#
# COMPACT_ATOMS: atom_id res chain seq x y z
N MET A 1 3.16 -68.98 2.45
CA MET A 1 3.37 -68.33 1.15
C MET A 1 3.85 -69.31 0.07
N LEU A 2 3.07 -69.45 -1.01
CA LEU A 2 3.46 -70.11 -2.27
C LEU A 2 3.78 -69.02 -3.29
N SER A 3 4.98 -69.02 -3.87
CA SER A 3 5.41 -67.98 -4.83
C SER A 3 5.34 -68.49 -6.26
N PHE A 4 4.93 -67.61 -7.18
CA PHE A 4 4.81 -67.89 -8.61
C PHE A 4 5.71 -66.94 -9.40
N SER A 5 6.25 -67.42 -10.52
CA SER A 5 7.12 -66.63 -11.41
C SER A 5 6.34 -65.84 -12.48
N SER A 6 5.10 -66.23 -12.76
CA SER A 6 4.23 -65.59 -13.76
C SER A 6 2.75 -65.82 -13.47
N VAL A 7 1.88 -65.01 -14.08
CA VAL A 7 0.42 -65.22 -14.02
C VAL A 7 0.02 -66.53 -14.69
N ASP A 8 0.69 -66.95 -15.76
CA ASP A 8 0.45 -68.23 -16.44
C ASP A 8 0.66 -69.44 -15.51
N GLU A 9 1.76 -69.43 -14.75
CA GLU A 9 2.05 -70.45 -13.76
C GLU A 9 0.99 -70.46 -12.66
N LEU A 10 0.61 -69.28 -12.16
CA LEU A 10 -0.40 -69.13 -11.12
C LEU A 10 -1.77 -69.64 -11.57
N VAL A 11 -2.23 -69.28 -12.78
CA VAL A 11 -3.52 -69.74 -13.34
C VAL A 11 -3.50 -71.25 -13.59
N THR A 12 -2.38 -71.80 -14.07
CA THR A 12 -2.21 -73.25 -14.23
C THR A 12 -2.33 -73.97 -12.89
N TYR A 13 -1.67 -73.45 -11.86
CA TYR A 13 -1.77 -73.97 -10.51
C TYR A 13 -3.20 -73.85 -9.95
N LEU A 14 -3.84 -72.69 -10.15
CA LEU A 14 -5.22 -72.43 -9.74
C LEU A 14 -6.18 -73.49 -10.28
N ARG A 15 -6.08 -73.83 -11.58
CA ARG A 15 -6.92 -74.86 -12.20
C ARG A 15 -6.74 -76.22 -11.53
N ALA A 16 -5.49 -76.66 -11.35
CA ALA A 16 -5.17 -77.93 -10.70
C ALA A 16 -5.55 -77.96 -9.20
N GLU A 17 -5.43 -76.83 -8.51
CA GLU A 17 -5.77 -76.69 -7.09
C GLU A 17 -7.29 -76.67 -6.86
N SER A 18 -8.06 -76.14 -7.81
CA SER A 18 -9.50 -75.95 -7.67
C SER A 18 -10.30 -77.26 -7.51
N ASP A 19 -9.73 -78.40 -7.90
CA ASP A 19 -10.33 -79.72 -7.76
C ASP A 19 -9.99 -80.42 -6.43
N LYS A 20 -9.13 -79.83 -5.59
CA LYS A 20 -8.73 -80.40 -4.29
C LYS A 20 -9.83 -80.19 -3.24
N GLY A 21 -10.09 -81.21 -2.43
CA GLY A 21 -10.98 -81.09 -1.26
C GLY A 21 -10.27 -80.37 -0.11
N GLU A 22 -10.71 -79.15 0.21
CA GLU A 22 -10.17 -78.38 1.34
C GLU A 22 -11.28 -77.87 2.26
N ARG A 23 -10.93 -77.61 3.52
CA ARG A 23 -11.87 -77.18 4.55
C ARG A 23 -12.33 -75.73 4.35
N PHE A 24 -11.44 -74.86 3.89
CA PHE A 24 -11.69 -73.42 3.72
C PHE A 24 -11.59 -73.03 2.25
N ALA A 25 -12.59 -72.27 1.77
CA ALA A 25 -12.78 -71.99 0.35
C ALA A 25 -11.82 -70.90 -0.16
N THR A 26 -11.36 -70.01 0.71
CA THR A 26 -10.70 -68.78 0.28
C THR A 26 -9.24 -69.00 -0.11
N ARG A 27 -8.82 -68.38 -1.21
CA ARG A 27 -7.44 -68.28 -1.69
C ARG A 27 -7.09 -66.81 -1.83
N PHE A 28 -6.27 -66.31 -0.93
CA PHE A 28 -5.71 -64.97 -1.03
C PHE A 28 -4.52 -64.99 -1.98
N ILE A 29 -4.54 -64.06 -2.93
CA ILE A 29 -3.50 -63.90 -3.95
C ILE A 29 -2.85 -62.53 -3.72
N LEU A 30 -1.73 -62.52 -3.01
CA LEU A 30 -0.94 -61.34 -2.74
C LEU A 30 -0.14 -60.97 -4.00
N LEU A 31 -0.38 -59.77 -4.50
CA LEU A 31 0.27 -59.25 -5.69
C LEU A 31 1.12 -58.05 -5.32
N GLU A 32 2.36 -58.02 -5.79
CA GLU A 32 3.16 -56.80 -5.85
C GLU A 32 3.31 -56.42 -7.33
N GLY A 33 2.99 -55.17 -7.66
CA GLY A 33 3.09 -54.60 -9.00
C GLY A 33 1.75 -54.61 -9.73
N THR A 34 1.47 -53.53 -10.46
CA THR A 34 0.21 -53.36 -11.17
C THR A 34 0.12 -54.21 -12.43
N GLU A 35 1.25 -54.65 -13.00
CA GLU A 35 1.26 -55.47 -14.21
C GLU A 35 0.66 -56.86 -13.96
N ALA A 36 1.04 -57.52 -12.85
CA ALA A 36 0.40 -58.78 -12.45
C ALA A 36 -1.08 -58.58 -12.11
N TRP A 37 -1.46 -57.44 -11.54
CA TRP A 37 -2.88 -57.12 -11.29
C TRP A 37 -3.66 -57.05 -12.61
N ASP A 38 -3.15 -56.34 -13.61
CA ASP A 38 -3.81 -56.16 -14.90
C ASP A 38 -3.96 -57.48 -15.65
N ASP A 39 -2.90 -58.28 -15.70
CA ASP A 39 -2.94 -59.57 -16.37
C ASP A 39 -3.85 -60.56 -15.61
N LEU A 40 -3.75 -60.61 -14.27
CA LEU A 40 -4.58 -61.51 -13.45
C LEU A 40 -6.07 -61.12 -13.48
N THR A 41 -6.42 -59.84 -13.38
CA THR A 41 -7.82 -59.36 -13.43
C THR A 41 -8.46 -59.57 -14.79
N THR A 42 -7.68 -59.69 -15.85
CA THR A 42 -8.17 -60.06 -17.18
C THR A 42 -8.47 -61.56 -17.30
N ARG A 43 -7.71 -62.42 -16.61
CA ARG A 43 -7.80 -63.89 -16.74
C ARG A 43 -8.73 -64.56 -15.72
N LEU A 44 -8.68 -64.16 -14.45
CA LEU A 44 -9.51 -64.75 -13.38
C LEU A 44 -11.02 -64.77 -13.69
N PRO A 45 -11.62 -63.78 -14.36
CA PRO A 45 -13.03 -63.83 -14.79
C PRO A 45 -13.42 -65.09 -15.56
N TYR A 46 -12.49 -65.69 -16.32
CA TYR A 46 -12.75 -66.91 -17.10
C TYR A 46 -12.59 -68.20 -16.27
N GLU A 47 -12.05 -68.10 -15.06
CA GLU A 47 -11.80 -69.24 -14.16
C GLU A 47 -12.86 -69.39 -13.06
N VAL A 48 -13.82 -68.46 -12.97
CA VAL A 48 -14.85 -68.38 -11.92
C VAL A 48 -16.26 -68.37 -12.50
N ASP A 49 -17.24 -68.76 -11.69
CA ASP A 49 -18.65 -68.75 -12.10
C ASP A 49 -19.30 -67.38 -11.91
N SER A 50 -18.83 -66.60 -10.94
CA SER A 50 -19.36 -65.27 -10.63
C SER A 50 -18.30 -64.33 -10.04
N ILE A 51 -18.42 -63.05 -10.39
CA ILE A 51 -17.53 -61.98 -9.97
C ILE A 51 -18.30 -61.04 -9.04
N ILE A 52 -17.79 -60.89 -7.83
CA ILE A 52 -18.35 -60.04 -6.78
C ILE A 52 -17.55 -58.75 -6.78
N ARG A 53 -18.14 -57.73 -7.40
CA ARG A 53 -17.60 -56.37 -7.49
C ARG A 53 -17.98 -55.60 -6.23
N LEU A 54 -16.99 -55.15 -5.46
CA LEU A 54 -17.25 -54.45 -4.20
C LEU A 54 -18.00 -53.12 -4.40
N SER A 55 -17.85 -52.48 -5.55
CA SER A 55 -18.60 -51.26 -5.90
C SER A 55 -20.12 -51.46 -5.90
N GLU A 56 -20.61 -52.69 -6.13
CA GLU A 56 -22.05 -53.01 -6.13
C GLU A 56 -22.66 -53.05 -4.72
N PHE A 57 -21.82 -53.06 -3.69
CA PHE A 57 -22.20 -53.09 -2.27
C PHE A 57 -22.13 -51.72 -1.59
N CYS A 58 -21.70 -50.68 -2.31
CA CYS A 58 -21.85 -49.29 -1.90
C CYS A 58 -23.32 -48.88 -2.05
N SER A 59 -23.94 -48.36 -0.98
CA SER A 59 -25.34 -47.91 -1.03
C SER A 59 -25.53 -46.63 -1.84
N GLU A 60 -24.54 -45.76 -1.83
CA GLU A 60 -24.48 -44.49 -2.56
C GLU A 60 -23.09 -44.32 -3.20
N ASP A 61 -22.88 -43.23 -3.95
CA ASP A 61 -21.64 -43.02 -4.72
C ASP A 61 -20.40 -42.84 -3.82
N ASP A 62 -20.55 -42.15 -2.68
CA ASP A 62 -19.47 -41.94 -1.71
C ASP A 62 -19.77 -42.64 -0.39
N VAL A 63 -19.94 -43.97 -0.43
CA VAL A 63 -20.12 -44.83 0.74
C VAL A 63 -19.28 -46.10 0.59
N PHE A 64 -18.64 -46.55 1.68
CA PHE A 64 -17.91 -47.82 1.68
C PHE A 64 -18.83 -49.03 1.48
N PRO A 65 -18.33 -50.16 0.97
CA PRO A 65 -19.12 -51.38 0.82
C PRO A 65 -19.74 -51.85 2.15
N ASP A 66 -21.02 -52.27 2.11
CA ASP A 66 -21.69 -52.85 3.27
C ASP A 66 -21.28 -54.32 3.49
N THR A 67 -20.52 -54.57 4.56
CA THR A 67 -20.04 -55.92 4.93
C THR A 67 -21.19 -56.91 5.15
N SER A 68 -22.30 -56.50 5.77
CA SER A 68 -23.44 -57.39 6.06
C SER A 68 -24.18 -57.79 4.79
N ARG A 69 -24.34 -56.85 3.86
CA ARG A 69 -24.92 -57.10 2.53
C ARG A 69 -24.00 -58.00 1.69
N LEU A 70 -22.69 -57.74 1.73
CA LEU A 70 -21.68 -58.59 1.08
C LEU A 70 -21.75 -60.04 1.59
N ILE A 71 -21.77 -60.24 2.91
CA ILE A 71 -21.85 -61.59 3.51
C ILE A 71 -23.16 -62.29 3.13
N SER A 72 -24.28 -61.57 3.14
CA SER A 72 -25.59 -62.14 2.78
C SER A 72 -25.61 -62.58 1.32
N TYR A 73 -25.06 -61.74 0.43
CA TYR A 73 -24.93 -62.05 -0.99
C TYR A 73 -23.98 -63.23 -1.24
N LEU A 74 -22.84 -63.29 -0.54
CA LEU A 74 -21.91 -64.42 -0.60
C LEU A 74 -22.60 -65.74 -0.21
N LYS A 75 -23.42 -65.74 0.84
CA LYS A 75 -24.20 -66.93 1.24
C LYS A 75 -25.25 -67.33 0.19
N GLU A 76 -25.84 -66.38 -0.51
CA GLU A 76 -26.77 -66.67 -1.61
C GLU A 76 -26.03 -67.26 -2.82
N GLN A 77 -24.96 -66.61 -3.28
CA GLN A 77 -24.13 -67.09 -4.39
C GLN A 77 -23.48 -68.43 -4.08
N ALA A 78 -23.14 -68.67 -2.81
CA ALA A 78 -22.57 -69.93 -2.36
C ALA A 78 -23.48 -71.14 -2.57
N ARG A 79 -24.78 -70.95 -2.84
CA ARG A 79 -25.71 -72.03 -3.19
C ARG A 79 -25.76 -72.36 -4.68
N ARG A 80 -25.26 -71.46 -5.53
CA ARG A 80 -25.44 -71.52 -7.01
C ARG A 80 -24.11 -71.65 -7.76
N CYS A 81 -23.04 -71.10 -7.21
CA CYS A 81 -21.72 -71.06 -7.82
C CYS A 81 -20.75 -72.01 -7.09
N LYS A 82 -19.73 -72.51 -7.79
CA LYS A 82 -18.62 -73.30 -7.21
C LYS A 82 -17.37 -72.46 -7.00
N LYS A 83 -17.12 -71.49 -7.87
CA LYS A 83 -15.93 -70.61 -7.84
C LYS A 83 -16.37 -69.14 -7.89
N LEU A 84 -15.91 -68.35 -6.95
CA LEU A 84 -16.18 -66.91 -6.86
C LEU A 84 -14.89 -66.11 -6.90
N LEU A 85 -14.98 -64.90 -7.45
CA LEU A 85 -13.93 -63.87 -7.37
C LEU A 85 -14.46 -62.67 -6.58
N ILE A 86 -13.71 -62.17 -5.60
CA ILE A 86 -14.03 -60.91 -4.90
C ILE A 86 -12.96 -59.88 -5.24
N THR A 87 -13.35 -58.74 -5.82
CA THR A 87 -12.44 -57.67 -6.23
C THR A 87 -13.11 -56.27 -6.11
N PRO A 88 -12.38 -55.19 -5.77
CA PRO A 88 -10.95 -55.09 -5.46
C PRO A 88 -10.74 -54.89 -3.95
N LEU A 89 -10.72 -55.97 -3.18
CA LEU A 89 -10.68 -55.88 -1.70
C LEU A 89 -9.46 -55.13 -1.17
N SER A 90 -8.32 -55.19 -1.89
CA SER A 90 -7.13 -54.42 -1.53
C SER A 90 -7.40 -52.93 -1.39
N GLU A 91 -8.26 -52.35 -2.22
CA GLU A 91 -8.48 -50.91 -2.25
C GLU A 91 -9.37 -50.41 -1.11
N TRP A 92 -10.35 -51.22 -0.71
CA TRP A 92 -11.13 -50.93 0.49
C TRP A 92 -10.23 -50.92 1.74
N VAL A 93 -9.40 -51.96 1.89
CA VAL A 93 -8.44 -52.07 3.00
C VAL A 93 -7.37 -50.99 2.92
N ARG A 94 -6.92 -50.59 1.73
CA ARG A 94 -5.93 -49.52 1.53
C ARG A 94 -6.44 -48.17 2.03
N LEU A 95 -7.69 -47.84 1.76
CA LEU A 95 -8.31 -46.59 2.22
C LEU A 95 -8.66 -46.65 3.72
N ASN A 96 -9.05 -47.83 4.22
CA ASN A 96 -9.43 -48.03 5.62
C ASN A 96 -8.72 -49.26 6.23
N PRO A 97 -7.42 -49.14 6.58
CA PRO A 97 -6.65 -50.24 7.17
C PRO A 97 -7.18 -50.75 8.52
N GLU A 98 -8.03 -49.98 9.20
CA GLU A 98 -8.66 -50.40 10.46
C GLU A 98 -9.85 -51.36 10.24
N LYS A 99 -10.37 -51.45 9.00
CA LYS A 99 -11.48 -52.33 8.60
C LYS A 99 -10.99 -53.54 7.80
N THR A 100 -10.21 -54.38 8.46
CA THR A 100 -9.68 -55.64 7.90
C THR A 100 -10.46 -56.89 8.35
N ASP A 101 -11.56 -56.69 9.08
CA ASP A 101 -12.48 -57.73 9.55
C ASP A 101 -13.00 -58.61 8.41
N VAL A 102 -13.16 -58.04 7.21
CA VAL A 102 -13.59 -58.82 6.05
C VAL A 102 -12.54 -59.84 5.59
N ILE A 103 -11.24 -59.56 5.76
CA ILE A 103 -10.17 -60.54 5.47
C ILE A 103 -10.28 -61.71 6.45
N GLN A 104 -10.43 -61.43 7.74
CA GLN A 104 -10.56 -62.44 8.79
C GLN A 104 -11.79 -63.33 8.54
N LEU A 105 -12.91 -62.70 8.19
CA LEU A 105 -14.15 -63.40 7.88
C LEU A 105 -14.05 -64.29 6.64
N LEU A 106 -13.41 -63.78 5.57
CA LEU A 106 -13.20 -64.56 4.35
C LEU A 106 -12.21 -65.71 4.57
N ALA A 107 -11.20 -65.53 5.42
CA ALA A 107 -10.18 -66.54 5.69
C ALA A 107 -10.76 -67.83 6.28
N GLU A 108 -11.74 -67.72 7.17
CA GLU A 108 -12.39 -68.88 7.80
C GLU A 108 -13.64 -69.37 7.05
N TRP A 109 -13.90 -68.91 5.81
CA TRP A 109 -15.07 -69.30 5.03
C TRP A 109 -15.06 -70.81 4.71
N PRO A 110 -15.93 -71.63 5.33
CA PRO A 110 -15.86 -73.08 5.19
C PRO A 110 -16.58 -73.55 3.93
N VAL A 111 -16.01 -74.55 3.28
CA VAL A 111 -16.62 -75.20 2.09
C VAL A 111 -17.91 -75.96 2.48
N SER A 112 -18.01 -76.40 3.73
CA SER A 112 -19.10 -77.25 4.23
C SER A 112 -20.44 -76.53 4.46
N TYR A 113 -20.53 -75.20 4.28
CA TYR A 113 -21.82 -74.52 4.44
C TYR A 113 -22.86 -74.98 3.42
N PHE A 114 -22.43 -75.47 2.25
CA PHE A 114 -23.29 -75.94 1.18
C PHE A 114 -22.61 -77.13 0.46
N PRO A 115 -23.08 -78.38 0.63
CA PRO A 115 -22.43 -79.58 0.08
C PRO A 115 -22.18 -79.56 -1.45
N ASP A 116 -23.03 -78.85 -2.19
CA ASP A 116 -22.92 -78.62 -3.65
C ASP A 116 -22.51 -77.18 -4.02
N GLY A 117 -22.14 -76.37 -3.03
CA GLY A 117 -21.93 -74.93 -3.17
C GLY A 117 -20.48 -74.50 -3.44
N VAL A 118 -20.15 -73.27 -3.01
CA VAL A 118 -18.83 -72.66 -3.23
C VAL A 118 -17.70 -73.51 -2.66
N ARG A 119 -16.81 -73.93 -3.56
CA ARG A 119 -15.57 -74.64 -3.26
C ARG A 119 -14.38 -73.71 -3.20
N ARG A 120 -14.38 -72.61 -3.97
CA ARG A 120 -13.28 -71.64 -4.01
C ARG A 120 -13.75 -70.19 -4.06
N ILE A 121 -13.09 -69.35 -3.27
CA ILE A 121 -13.21 -67.88 -3.33
C ILE A 121 -11.81 -67.32 -3.59
N TYR A 122 -11.58 -66.75 -4.76
CA TYR A 122 -10.32 -66.10 -5.09
C TYR A 122 -10.40 -64.62 -4.71
N VAL A 123 -9.38 -64.16 -3.99
CA VAL A 123 -9.31 -62.78 -3.49
C VAL A 123 -7.93 -62.20 -3.82
N PRO A 124 -7.77 -61.55 -4.98
CA PRO A 124 -6.53 -60.86 -5.32
C PRO A 124 -6.38 -59.59 -4.48
N LEU A 125 -5.18 -59.39 -3.94
CA LEU A 125 -4.83 -58.30 -3.04
C LEU A 125 -3.55 -57.62 -3.52
N LEU A 126 -3.68 -56.46 -4.18
CA LEU A 126 -2.55 -55.70 -4.70
C LEU A 126 -1.88 -54.86 -3.60
N SER A 127 -0.56 -54.96 -3.44
CA SER A 127 0.31 -54.11 -2.61
C SER A 127 -0.27 -53.71 -1.26
N ILE A 128 -0.85 -54.68 -0.55
CA ILE A 128 -1.35 -54.56 0.83
C ILE A 128 -0.84 -55.73 1.72
N LYS A 129 0.31 -56.32 1.37
CA LYS A 129 0.90 -57.47 2.07
C LYS A 129 0.98 -57.28 3.58
N ASP A 130 1.45 -56.12 4.04
CA ASP A 130 1.58 -55.83 5.48
C ASP A 130 0.21 -55.77 6.17
N SER A 131 -0.76 -55.06 5.58
CA SER A 131 -2.13 -54.98 6.12
C SER A 131 -2.82 -56.35 6.11
N PHE A 132 -2.56 -57.17 5.11
CA PHE A 132 -3.05 -58.54 5.05
C PHE A 132 -2.49 -59.38 6.21
N TYR A 133 -1.17 -59.36 6.43
CA TYR A 133 -0.56 -60.15 7.51
C TYR A 133 -1.01 -59.67 8.90
N GLN A 134 -1.12 -58.36 9.10
CA GLN A 134 -1.70 -57.79 10.31
C GLN A 134 -3.12 -58.30 10.57
N ALA A 135 -3.94 -58.42 9.53
CA ALA A 135 -5.30 -58.92 9.63
C ALA A 135 -5.38 -60.42 9.89
N ILE A 136 -4.61 -61.22 9.13
CA ILE A 136 -4.69 -62.68 9.16
C ILE A 136 -4.06 -63.28 10.42
N GLU A 137 -3.06 -62.62 11.02
CA GLU A 137 -2.47 -63.07 12.29
C GLU A 137 -3.45 -63.03 13.47
N CYS A 138 -4.50 -62.19 13.39
CA CYS A 138 -5.58 -62.21 14.36
C CYS A 138 -6.42 -63.49 14.30
N VAL A 139 -6.37 -64.25 13.20
CA VAL A 139 -7.14 -65.48 13.02
C VAL A 139 -6.44 -66.65 13.70
N VAL A 140 -7.07 -67.26 14.70
CA VAL A 140 -6.49 -68.38 15.48
C VAL A 140 -6.09 -69.55 14.58
N ARG A 141 -6.93 -69.91 13.62
CA ARG A 141 -6.66 -71.03 12.69
C ARG A 141 -5.49 -70.79 11.77
N TYR A 142 -5.22 -69.53 11.40
CA TYR A 142 -4.04 -69.18 10.62
C TYR A 142 -2.77 -69.50 11.42
N ARG A 143 -2.72 -69.08 12.69
CA ARG A 143 -1.59 -69.36 13.59
C ARG A 143 -1.37 -70.84 13.87
N SER A 144 -2.44 -71.64 13.81
CA SER A 144 -2.37 -73.10 13.92
C SER A 144 -1.99 -73.82 12.62
N GLY A 145 -1.78 -73.09 11.50
CA GLY A 145 -1.48 -73.69 10.20
C GLY A 145 -2.65 -74.45 9.57
N GLU A 146 -3.89 -74.19 10.00
CA GLU A 146 -5.10 -74.87 9.50
C GLU A 146 -5.69 -74.21 8.24
N LEU A 147 -5.23 -73.01 7.89
CA LEU A 147 -5.70 -72.27 6.73
C LEU A 147 -4.85 -72.55 5.48
N PRO A 148 -5.42 -72.42 4.27
CA PRO A 148 -4.69 -72.54 3.02
C PRO A 148 -3.53 -71.53 2.94
N GLN A 149 -2.41 -71.94 2.35
CA GLN A 149 -1.29 -71.03 2.13
C GLN A 149 -1.67 -69.95 1.11
N GLU A 150 -1.33 -68.71 1.42
CA GLU A 150 -1.44 -67.54 0.57
C GLU A 150 -0.52 -67.63 -0.65
N TRP A 151 -1.00 -67.16 -1.80
CA TRP A 151 -0.28 -67.15 -3.07
C TRP A 151 0.38 -65.81 -3.26
N TYR A 152 1.58 -65.78 -3.82
CA TYR A 152 2.38 -64.58 -4.00
C TYR A 152 2.91 -64.50 -5.43
N LEU A 153 2.75 -63.34 -6.05
CA LEU A 153 3.33 -63.02 -7.35
C LEU A 153 3.83 -61.58 -7.32
N GLU A 154 5.04 -61.38 -7.81
CA GLU A 154 5.69 -60.08 -7.89
C GLU A 154 5.90 -59.69 -9.35
N SER A 155 5.66 -58.42 -9.66
CA SER A 155 5.74 -57.83 -10.98
C SER A 155 6.11 -56.36 -10.89
N GLU A 156 6.30 -55.72 -12.05
CA GLU A 156 6.54 -54.28 -12.13
C GLU A 156 5.23 -53.47 -12.15
N GLY A 157 5.39 -52.15 -12.19
CA GLY A 157 4.29 -51.20 -12.26
C GLY A 157 3.88 -50.60 -10.91
N THR A 158 3.43 -49.35 -10.95
CA THR A 158 3.09 -48.56 -9.78
C THR A 158 1.86 -47.71 -10.02
N SER A 159 1.15 -47.39 -8.93
CA SER A 159 0.00 -46.49 -8.91
C SER A 159 0.19 -45.35 -7.92
N ASP A 160 -0.33 -44.17 -8.26
CA ASP A 160 -0.34 -42.97 -7.43
C ASP A 160 -1.78 -42.53 -7.15
N ILE A 161 -2.19 -42.60 -5.88
CA ILE A 161 -3.55 -42.33 -5.43
C ILE A 161 -3.52 -41.08 -4.56
N VAL A 162 -4.17 -40.02 -5.02
CA VAL A 162 -4.47 -38.83 -4.21
C VAL A 162 -5.87 -38.98 -3.65
N VAL A 163 -6.04 -38.78 -2.34
CA VAL A 163 -7.33 -38.84 -1.66
C VAL A 163 -7.59 -37.49 -1.00
N ALA A 164 -8.69 -36.84 -1.35
CA ALA A 164 -9.05 -35.52 -0.84
C ALA A 164 -10.57 -35.31 -0.83
N SER A 165 -11.08 -34.40 -0.02
CA SER A 165 -12.51 -34.00 -0.05
C SER A 165 -12.85 -33.02 -1.17
N PHE A 166 -11.83 -32.46 -1.81
CA PHE A 166 -11.94 -31.48 -2.89
C PHE A 166 -11.20 -31.97 -4.14
N LEU A 167 -11.41 -31.27 -5.26
CA LEU A 167 -10.71 -31.51 -6.51
C LEU A 167 -9.76 -30.33 -6.77
N GLY A 168 -8.45 -30.58 -6.75
CA GLY A 168 -7.43 -29.62 -7.18
C GLY A 168 -7.15 -29.74 -8.69
N ASP A 169 -5.93 -29.39 -9.11
CA ASP A 169 -5.46 -29.76 -10.46
C ASP A 169 -5.20 -31.27 -10.53
N ALA A 170 -6.13 -31.99 -11.16
CA ALA A 170 -5.99 -33.42 -11.40
C ALA A 170 -4.85 -33.72 -12.40
N GLY A 171 -4.44 -32.77 -13.25
CA GLY A 171 -3.49 -33.00 -14.32
C GLY A 171 -3.92 -34.17 -15.22
N ASN A 172 -3.05 -35.18 -15.34
CA ASN A 172 -3.35 -36.42 -16.08
C ASN A 172 -3.97 -37.53 -15.21
N ARG A 173 -4.36 -37.25 -13.97
CA ARG A 173 -5.01 -38.21 -13.08
C ARG A 173 -6.44 -38.46 -13.53
N LYS A 174 -6.87 -39.72 -13.45
CA LYS A 174 -8.30 -40.04 -13.56
C LYS A 174 -9.00 -39.61 -12.27
N VAL A 175 -10.13 -38.92 -12.37
CA VAL A 175 -10.89 -38.48 -11.19
C VAL A 175 -11.96 -39.53 -10.88
N ALA A 176 -12.04 -39.95 -9.61
CA ALA A 176 -13.12 -40.78 -9.08
C ALA A 176 -13.96 -39.94 -8.12
N TRP A 177 -15.26 -39.86 -8.38
CA TRP A 177 -16.25 -39.16 -7.58
C TRP A 177 -16.88 -40.16 -6.59
N GLY A 178 -16.29 -40.24 -5.40
CA GLY A 178 -16.71 -41.12 -4.33
C GLY A 178 -16.09 -42.53 -4.35
N ILE A 179 -16.21 -43.22 -3.21
CA ILE A 179 -15.64 -44.57 -3.00
C ILE A 179 -16.13 -45.57 -4.04
N LYS A 180 -17.40 -45.53 -4.43
CA LYS A 180 -17.99 -46.51 -5.36
C LYS A 180 -17.33 -46.46 -6.73
N GLU A 181 -17.18 -45.27 -7.29
CA GLU A 181 -16.53 -45.09 -8.60
C GLU A 181 -15.05 -45.48 -8.52
N TYR A 182 -14.37 -45.12 -7.42
CA TYR A 182 -12.98 -45.50 -7.19
C TYR A 182 -12.80 -47.02 -7.23
N LEU A 183 -13.59 -47.78 -6.48
CA LEU A 183 -13.55 -49.24 -6.52
C LEU A 183 -13.82 -49.77 -7.92
N SER A 184 -14.80 -49.18 -8.64
CA SER A 184 -15.14 -49.60 -10.01
C SER A 184 -14.00 -49.42 -11.01
N PHE A 185 -13.05 -48.50 -10.76
CA PHE A 185 -11.88 -48.36 -11.62
C PHE A 185 -10.96 -49.56 -11.47
N TRP A 186 -10.70 -49.97 -10.23
CA TRP A 186 -9.81 -51.09 -9.90
C TRP A 186 -10.40 -52.45 -10.26
N GLU A 187 -11.73 -52.56 -10.37
CA GLU A 187 -12.44 -53.74 -10.91
C GLU A 187 -12.21 -53.97 -12.40
N LYS A 188 -11.79 -52.93 -13.14
CA LYS A 188 -11.55 -52.98 -14.60
C LYS A 188 -10.06 -53.09 -14.95
N GLY A 189 -9.18 -53.05 -13.95
CA GLY A 189 -7.73 -52.99 -14.10
C GLY A 189 -7.11 -51.93 -13.18
N SER A 190 -5.80 -51.86 -13.16
CA SER A 190 -5.03 -50.91 -12.37
C SER A 190 -5.19 -49.49 -12.91
N VAL A 191 -4.99 -48.50 -12.04
CA VAL A 191 -4.98 -47.08 -12.42
C VAL A 191 -3.63 -46.48 -12.08
N LYS A 192 -2.89 -46.01 -13.09
CA LYS A 192 -1.55 -45.42 -12.87
C LYS A 192 -1.58 -44.19 -11.98
N ARG A 193 -2.51 -43.26 -12.21
CA ARG A 193 -2.69 -42.06 -11.37
C ARG A 193 -4.17 -41.76 -11.21
N VAL A 194 -4.63 -41.64 -9.97
CA VAL A 194 -6.04 -41.41 -9.63
C VAL A 194 -6.17 -40.33 -8.57
N TRP A 195 -7.21 -39.50 -8.71
CA TRP A 195 -7.67 -38.57 -7.69
C TRP A 195 -9.03 -39.03 -7.19
N LEU A 196 -9.08 -39.55 -5.97
CA LEU A 196 -10.32 -39.86 -5.28
C LEU A 196 -10.82 -38.62 -4.55
N LYS A 197 -11.92 -38.05 -5.04
CA LYS A 197 -12.69 -37.05 -4.31
C LYS A 197 -13.69 -37.77 -3.40
N THR A 198 -13.51 -37.67 -2.09
CA THR A 198 -14.37 -38.30 -1.09
C THR A 198 -14.50 -37.45 0.16
N GLU A 199 -15.72 -37.30 0.65
CA GLU A 199 -16.03 -36.63 1.93
C GLU A 199 -15.47 -37.42 3.12
N PHE A 200 -15.07 -38.68 2.91
CA PHE A 200 -14.39 -39.47 3.93
C PHE A 200 -12.95 -39.01 4.20
N ALA A 201 -12.32 -38.25 3.30
CA ALA A 201 -10.90 -37.92 3.38
C ALA A 201 -10.43 -37.38 4.76
N PRO A 202 -11.19 -36.50 5.47
CA PRO A 202 -10.78 -36.03 6.80
C PRO A 202 -10.76 -37.11 7.89
N TRP A 203 -11.47 -38.21 7.68
CA TRP A 203 -11.74 -39.25 8.69
C TRP A 203 -11.01 -40.57 8.39
N LEU A 204 -10.33 -40.67 7.24
CA LEU A 204 -9.63 -41.90 6.87
C LEU A 204 -8.36 -42.07 7.73
N PRO A 205 -8.09 -43.29 8.23
CA PRO A 205 -6.91 -43.55 9.06
C PRO A 205 -5.61 -43.62 8.24
N VAL A 206 -5.69 -43.77 6.91
CA VAL A 206 -4.52 -43.84 6.03
C VAL A 206 -3.83 -42.48 5.89
N ARG A 207 -2.62 -42.31 6.45
CA ARG A 207 -1.91 -41.03 6.34
C ARG A 207 -1.01 -40.92 5.11
N GLN A 208 -0.20 -41.95 4.85
CA GLN A 208 0.63 -42.06 3.64
C GLN A 208 1.15 -43.49 3.51
N ILE A 209 0.99 -44.10 2.33
CA ILE A 209 1.56 -45.43 2.02
C ILE A 209 2.66 -45.25 0.97
N ARG A 210 3.85 -45.79 1.23
CA ARG A 210 5.00 -45.79 0.31
C ARG A 210 5.26 -47.22 -0.20
N SER A 211 4.26 -47.82 -0.83
CA SER A 211 4.39 -49.07 -1.59
C SER A 211 4.33 -48.77 -3.09
N GLN A 212 4.28 -49.82 -3.93
CA GLN A 212 4.03 -49.68 -5.37
C GLN A 212 2.66 -49.02 -5.66
N CYS A 213 1.71 -49.09 -4.73
CA CYS A 213 0.49 -48.27 -4.75
C CYS A 213 0.60 -47.16 -3.71
N ARG A 214 1.15 -46.02 -4.11
CA ARG A 214 1.37 -44.85 -3.25
C ARG A 214 0.04 -44.16 -2.96
N VAL A 215 -0.23 -43.87 -1.68
CA VAL A 215 -1.41 -43.10 -1.26
C VAL A 215 -0.97 -41.80 -0.60
N GLN A 216 -1.54 -40.69 -1.06
CA GLN A 216 -1.38 -39.35 -0.48
C GLN A 216 -2.74 -38.81 -0.05
N LEU A 217 -2.99 -38.77 1.26
CA LEU A 217 -4.21 -38.22 1.84
C LEU A 217 -4.03 -36.72 2.11
N TYR A 218 -5.02 -35.93 1.69
CA TYR A 218 -5.15 -34.51 1.98
C TYR A 218 -6.50 -34.24 2.65
N PRO A 219 -6.55 -34.28 4.00
CA PRO A 219 -7.77 -34.00 4.77
C PRO A 219 -8.37 -32.61 4.48
N THR A 220 -7.54 -31.63 4.13
CA THR A 220 -7.97 -30.24 3.89
C THR A 220 -7.27 -29.60 2.70
N CYS A 221 -7.91 -28.61 2.06
CA CYS A 221 -7.32 -27.80 0.99
C CYS A 221 -5.99 -27.16 1.41
N PHE A 222 -5.91 -26.70 2.67
CA PHE A 222 -4.70 -26.09 3.22
C PHE A 222 -3.52 -27.07 3.24
N GLU A 223 -3.69 -28.31 3.67
CA GLU A 223 -2.61 -29.30 3.71
C GLU A 223 -2.11 -29.67 2.31
N TYR A 224 -3.02 -29.69 1.33
CA TYR A 224 -2.65 -29.86 -0.08
C TYR A 224 -1.85 -28.69 -0.62
N VAL A 225 -2.30 -27.46 -0.38
CA VAL A 225 -1.56 -26.24 -0.74
C VAL A 225 -0.18 -26.25 -0.09
N LEU A 226 -0.11 -26.48 1.23
CA LEU A 226 1.13 -26.46 2.01
C LEU A 226 2.17 -27.44 1.45
N LYS A 227 1.74 -28.69 1.19
CA LYS A 227 2.63 -29.75 0.70
C LYS A 227 3.04 -29.53 -0.75
N THR A 228 2.14 -29.06 -1.59
CA THR A 228 2.40 -28.88 -3.03
C THR A 228 3.29 -27.66 -3.29
N LEU A 229 3.09 -26.56 -2.56
CA LEU A 229 3.93 -25.38 -2.65
C LEU A 229 5.30 -25.54 -1.97
N GLY A 230 5.44 -26.52 -1.06
CA GLY A 230 6.65 -26.71 -0.27
C GLY A 230 6.94 -25.55 0.70
N CYS A 231 5.93 -24.75 1.04
CA CYS A 231 6.09 -23.52 1.82
C CYS A 231 5.67 -23.71 3.28
N ALA A 232 6.56 -24.29 4.10
CA ALA A 232 6.29 -24.62 5.50
C ALA A 232 5.94 -23.40 6.39
N GLU A 233 6.22 -22.17 5.93
CA GLU A 233 5.89 -20.94 6.65
C GLU A 233 4.39 -20.59 6.63
N LEU A 234 3.61 -21.16 5.70
CA LEU A 234 2.18 -20.88 5.62
C LEU A 234 1.45 -21.45 6.84
N LYS A 235 0.54 -20.64 7.40
CA LYS A 235 -0.29 -21.05 8.54
C LYS A 235 -1.75 -21.16 8.15
N ARG A 236 -2.47 -22.13 8.72
CA ARG A 236 -3.87 -22.43 8.36
C ARG A 236 -4.77 -21.23 8.64
N GLU A 237 -4.54 -20.52 9.74
CA GLU A 237 -5.31 -19.37 10.21
C GLU A 237 -5.19 -18.12 9.32
N TRP A 238 -4.26 -18.11 8.35
CA TRP A 238 -4.07 -16.99 7.43
C TRP A 238 -5.11 -16.93 6.30
N GLY A 239 -5.95 -17.96 6.15
CA GLY A 239 -7.04 -17.99 5.18
C GLY A 239 -8.25 -18.74 5.70
N SER A 240 -9.42 -18.42 5.15
CA SER A 240 -10.64 -19.21 5.35
C SER A 240 -10.59 -20.53 4.57
N ALA A 241 -11.47 -21.47 4.90
CA ALA A 241 -11.60 -22.73 4.14
C ALA A 241 -11.83 -22.47 2.64
N GLU A 242 -12.69 -21.50 2.33
CA GLU A 242 -13.02 -21.08 0.96
C GLU A 242 -11.81 -20.48 0.23
N GLN A 243 -11.02 -19.64 0.89
CA GLN A 243 -9.79 -19.07 0.31
C GLN A 243 -8.76 -20.17 -0.02
N TRP A 244 -8.59 -21.14 0.89
CA TRP A 244 -7.69 -22.27 0.65
C TRP A 244 -8.19 -23.19 -0.47
N GLU A 245 -9.49 -23.40 -0.59
CA GLU A 245 -10.10 -24.13 -1.70
C GLU A 245 -9.92 -23.39 -3.03
N TRP A 246 -10.17 -22.09 -3.05
CA TRP A 246 -9.94 -21.24 -4.23
C TRP A 246 -8.50 -21.32 -4.72
N LEU A 247 -7.53 -21.35 -3.80
CA LEU A 247 -6.12 -21.48 -4.12
C LEU A 247 -5.77 -22.90 -4.59
N ALA A 248 -6.28 -23.92 -3.91
CA ALA A 248 -6.02 -25.33 -4.21
C ALA A 248 -6.51 -25.72 -5.62
N THR A 249 -7.67 -25.21 -6.04
CA THR A 249 -8.26 -25.46 -7.37
C THR A 249 -7.49 -24.80 -8.52
N ARG A 250 -6.63 -23.82 -8.22
CA ARG A 250 -5.82 -23.07 -9.21
C ARG A 250 -4.35 -23.47 -9.20
N LEU A 251 -3.95 -24.34 -8.29
CA LEU A 251 -2.58 -24.76 -8.09
C LEU A 251 -2.16 -25.79 -9.14
N CYS A 252 -1.02 -25.61 -9.81
CA CYS A 252 -0.46 -26.64 -10.68
C CYS A 252 0.52 -27.56 -9.93
N GLU A 253 0.64 -28.82 -10.38
CA GLU A 253 1.57 -29.79 -9.79
C GLU A 253 3.03 -29.28 -9.85
N GLY A 254 3.68 -29.15 -8.68
CA GLY A 254 5.06 -28.68 -8.57
C GLY A 254 5.25 -27.16 -8.71
N GLU A 255 4.16 -26.38 -8.71
CA GLU A 255 4.22 -24.92 -8.75
C GLU A 255 4.65 -24.34 -7.39
N SER A 256 5.55 -23.36 -7.41
CA SER A 256 5.94 -22.59 -6.22
C SER A 256 4.97 -21.45 -5.95
N LEU A 257 4.92 -20.93 -4.71
CA LEU A 257 4.09 -19.76 -4.37
C LEU A 257 4.33 -18.56 -5.29
N ASP A 258 5.58 -18.29 -5.68
CA ASP A 258 5.92 -17.15 -6.54
C ASP A 258 5.32 -17.31 -7.94
N LYS A 259 5.45 -18.49 -8.54
CA LYS A 259 4.85 -18.81 -9.86
C LYS A 259 3.32 -18.76 -9.84
N LEU A 260 2.71 -19.27 -8.77
CA LEU A 260 1.28 -19.20 -8.59
C LEU A 260 0.80 -17.74 -8.49
N ALA A 261 1.44 -16.96 -7.61
CA ALA A 261 1.04 -15.59 -7.36
C ALA A 261 1.31 -14.67 -8.55
N SER A 262 2.46 -14.79 -9.22
CA SER A 262 2.76 -14.07 -10.47
C SER A 262 1.70 -14.33 -11.55
N ARG A 263 1.32 -15.60 -11.76
CA ARG A 263 0.28 -15.99 -12.72
C ARG A 263 -1.10 -15.47 -12.36
N LEU A 264 -1.52 -15.61 -11.10
CA LEU A 264 -2.88 -15.23 -10.67
C LEU A 264 -3.06 -13.72 -10.50
N LEU A 265 -2.00 -13.00 -10.13
CA LEU A 265 -2.02 -11.54 -9.97
C LEU A 265 -1.54 -10.81 -11.24
N ASN A 266 -1.13 -11.55 -12.27
CA ASN A 266 -0.62 -11.05 -13.54
C ASN A 266 0.57 -10.06 -13.38
N VAL A 267 1.55 -10.45 -12.56
CA VAL A 267 2.79 -9.69 -12.35
C VAL A 267 4.00 -10.60 -12.57
N ALA A 268 5.16 -10.04 -12.94
CA ALA A 268 6.33 -10.84 -13.29
C ALA A 268 6.96 -11.54 -12.07
N ASP A 269 7.26 -10.77 -11.03
CA ASP A 269 7.96 -11.22 -9.82
C ASP A 269 7.38 -10.54 -8.58
N TYR A 270 7.80 -10.99 -7.40
CA TYR A 270 7.41 -10.34 -6.15
C TYR A 270 7.97 -8.91 -6.08
N ASN A 271 7.08 -7.92 -6.09
CA ASN A 271 7.41 -6.53 -5.81
C ASN A 271 6.27 -5.91 -4.99
N ALA A 272 6.55 -5.58 -3.73
CA ALA A 272 5.55 -5.02 -2.83
C ALA A 272 4.93 -3.72 -3.40
N ASP A 273 5.74 -2.81 -3.91
CA ASP A 273 5.25 -1.53 -4.44
C ASP A 273 4.28 -1.74 -5.60
N GLN A 274 4.61 -2.64 -6.53
CA GLN A 274 3.73 -2.98 -7.65
C GLN A 274 2.43 -3.63 -7.17
N LEU A 275 2.53 -4.62 -6.27
CA LEU A 275 1.36 -5.34 -5.74
C LEU A 275 0.38 -4.41 -5.02
N PHE A 276 0.89 -3.52 -4.17
CA PHE A 276 0.04 -2.59 -3.44
C PHE A 276 -0.46 -1.44 -4.32
N THR A 277 0.26 -1.07 -5.38
CA THR A 277 -0.25 -0.12 -6.39
C THR A 277 -1.45 -0.70 -7.16
N LEU A 278 -1.40 -1.99 -7.51
CA LEU A 278 -2.50 -2.71 -8.18
C LEU A 278 -3.60 -3.16 -7.21
N TRP A 279 -3.44 -2.95 -5.90
CA TRP A 279 -4.38 -3.40 -4.87
C TRP A 279 -5.84 -3.01 -5.11
N PRO A 280 -6.16 -1.78 -5.58
CA PRO A 280 -7.54 -1.40 -5.88
C PRO A 280 -8.17 -2.19 -7.04
N GLU A 281 -7.35 -2.74 -7.95
CA GLU A 281 -7.79 -3.50 -9.13
C GLU A 281 -8.09 -4.97 -8.79
N PHE A 282 -7.52 -5.49 -7.70
CA PHE A 282 -7.73 -6.87 -7.29
C PHE A 282 -9.10 -7.08 -6.64
N ASP A 283 -9.64 -8.29 -6.82
CA ASP A 283 -10.80 -8.77 -6.06
C ASP A 283 -10.38 -9.23 -4.64
N GLU A 284 -11.30 -9.80 -3.88
CA GLU A 284 -11.03 -10.25 -2.51
C GLU A 284 -9.94 -11.34 -2.46
N TYR A 285 -9.98 -12.33 -3.36
CA TYR A 285 -8.98 -13.40 -3.40
C TYR A 285 -7.62 -12.90 -3.88
N GLY A 286 -7.60 -12.01 -4.87
CA GLY A 286 -6.38 -11.37 -5.36
C GLY A 286 -5.68 -10.56 -4.27
N ARG A 287 -6.43 -9.75 -3.50
CA ARG A 287 -5.87 -9.03 -2.35
C ARG A 287 -5.37 -9.98 -1.26
N TRP A 288 -6.12 -11.05 -0.96
CA TRP A 288 -5.68 -12.07 -0.01
C TRP A 288 -4.39 -12.75 -0.46
N LEU A 289 -4.27 -13.12 -1.74
CA LEU A 289 -3.07 -13.73 -2.31
C LEU A 289 -1.88 -12.75 -2.32
N ALA A 290 -2.10 -11.48 -2.66
CA ALA A 290 -1.07 -10.44 -2.60
C ALA A 290 -0.56 -10.23 -1.16
N TRP A 291 -1.47 -10.24 -0.18
CA TRP A 291 -1.13 -10.21 1.24
C TRP A 291 -0.35 -11.48 1.66
N LEU A 292 -0.80 -12.67 1.27
CA LEU A 292 -0.16 -13.94 1.60
C LEU A 292 1.26 -14.01 1.02
N TRP A 293 1.40 -13.64 -0.24
CA TRP A 293 2.68 -13.62 -0.93
C TRP A 293 3.64 -12.61 -0.29
N SER A 294 3.13 -11.42 0.07
CA SER A 294 3.90 -10.42 0.80
C SER A 294 4.33 -10.90 2.18
N LYS A 295 3.49 -11.64 2.88
CA LYS A 295 3.82 -12.22 4.19
C LYS A 295 4.96 -13.24 4.10
N SER A 296 5.01 -14.00 3.01
CA SER A 296 6.08 -14.96 2.75
C SER A 296 7.38 -14.33 2.26
N ARG A 297 7.32 -13.23 1.47
CA ARG A 297 8.49 -12.68 0.76
C ARG A 297 9.02 -11.36 1.30
N ASN A 298 8.18 -10.52 1.92
CA ASN A 298 8.66 -9.29 2.51
C ASN A 298 9.46 -9.61 3.76
N LYS A 299 10.78 -9.43 3.70
CA LYS A 299 11.71 -9.60 4.82
C LYS A 299 12.57 -8.35 5.06
N SER A 300 12.27 -7.26 4.35
CA SER A 300 12.94 -5.96 4.54
C SER A 300 12.39 -5.25 5.77
N ASP A 301 13.24 -4.58 6.55
CA ASP A 301 12.84 -3.76 7.71
C ASP A 301 12.06 -2.49 7.27
N SER A 302 10.86 -2.73 6.77
CA SER A 302 9.91 -1.77 6.21
C SER A 302 8.67 -1.69 7.09
N TYR A 303 7.92 -0.60 6.99
CA TYR A 303 6.65 -0.47 7.68
C TYR A 303 5.69 -1.60 7.32
N LEU A 304 5.60 -1.97 6.03
CA LEU A 304 4.78 -3.08 5.58
C LEU A 304 5.20 -4.41 6.21
N TYR A 305 6.50 -4.66 6.38
CA TYR A 305 7.00 -5.84 7.08
C TYR A 305 6.47 -5.91 8.51
N HIS A 306 6.60 -4.82 9.28
CA HIS A 306 6.12 -4.76 10.66
C HIS A 306 4.60 -4.95 10.75
N VAL A 307 3.84 -4.40 9.80
CA VAL A 307 2.38 -4.63 9.70
C VAL A 307 2.10 -6.11 9.43
N LEU A 308 2.80 -6.73 8.48
CA LEU A 308 2.59 -8.13 8.11
C LEU A 308 3.04 -9.10 9.21
N GLU A 309 4.09 -8.80 9.96
CA GLU A 309 4.56 -9.64 11.07
C GLU A 309 3.51 -9.69 12.19
N GLY A 310 2.97 -8.54 12.58
CA GLY A 310 1.97 -8.42 13.64
C GLY A 310 0.54 -8.80 13.24
N ASN A 311 0.23 -8.83 11.95
CA ASN A 311 -1.10 -9.17 11.44
C ASN A 311 -1.27 -10.70 11.31
N HIS A 312 -2.40 -11.25 11.74
CA HIS A 312 -2.66 -12.70 11.64
C HIS A 312 -3.92 -13.04 10.86
N ARG A 313 -4.73 -12.04 10.51
CA ARG A 313 -5.97 -12.19 9.74
C ARG A 313 -5.99 -11.15 8.64
N PHE A 314 -6.24 -11.59 7.41
CA PHE A 314 -6.31 -10.70 6.25
C PHE A 314 -7.31 -9.55 6.44
N ASN A 315 -8.49 -9.82 7.01
CA ASN A 315 -9.52 -8.79 7.22
C ASN A 315 -9.09 -7.71 8.24
N ASP A 316 -8.12 -8.01 9.10
CA ASP A 316 -7.55 -7.04 10.05
C ASP A 316 -6.44 -6.21 9.42
N PHE A 317 -5.97 -6.56 8.21
CA PHE A 317 -4.81 -5.91 7.59
C PHE A 317 -4.97 -4.39 7.42
N PRO A 318 -6.11 -3.84 6.96
CA PRO A 318 -6.30 -2.39 6.90
C PRO A 318 -6.18 -1.71 8.26
N ARG A 319 -6.75 -2.31 9.32
CA ARG A 319 -6.66 -1.81 10.70
C ARG A 319 -5.22 -1.83 11.20
N ASP A 320 -4.52 -2.93 10.97
CA ASP A 320 -3.14 -3.10 11.43
C ASP A 320 -2.18 -2.17 10.67
N ALA A 321 -2.40 -1.96 9.37
CA ALA A 321 -1.67 -0.97 8.56
C ALA A 321 -1.79 0.45 9.13
N VAL A 322 -2.94 0.81 9.70
CA VAL A 322 -3.14 2.11 10.33
C VAL A 322 -2.43 2.24 11.69
N THR A 323 -2.51 1.19 12.51
CA THR A 323 -2.19 1.26 13.95
C THR A 323 -0.78 0.78 14.32
N THR A 324 -0.10 0.03 13.44
CA THR A 324 1.24 -0.53 13.71
C THR A 324 2.27 0.55 14.06
N ILE A 325 2.14 1.75 13.48
CA ILE A 325 3.04 2.89 13.72
C ILE A 325 3.23 3.23 15.19
N PHE A 326 2.22 3.03 16.04
CA PHE A 326 2.31 3.33 17.48
C PHE A 326 3.14 2.31 18.27
N ARG A 327 3.46 1.16 17.69
CA ARG A 327 4.29 0.11 18.31
C ARG A 327 5.75 0.19 17.88
N LEU A 328 6.06 1.03 16.89
CA LEU A 328 7.39 1.18 16.34
C LEU A 328 8.11 2.38 16.95
N GLN A 329 9.43 2.33 16.93
CA GLN A 329 10.25 3.50 17.24
C GLN A 329 10.08 4.54 16.13
N MET A 330 10.05 5.81 16.53
CA MET A 330 9.86 6.92 15.62
C MET A 330 10.95 6.94 14.54
N ASN A 331 10.54 6.79 13.28
CA ASN A 331 11.43 6.76 12.13
C ASN A 331 10.72 7.36 10.91
N ARG A 332 11.43 8.22 10.18
CA ARG A 332 10.96 8.92 8.98
C ARG A 332 10.65 7.96 7.83
N SER A 333 11.41 6.86 7.69
CA SER A 333 11.11 5.84 6.67
C SER A 333 9.74 5.23 6.93
N TYR A 334 9.44 4.87 8.17
CA TYR A 334 8.14 4.33 8.56
C TYR A 334 6.99 5.31 8.35
N SER A 335 7.16 6.59 8.69
CA SER A 335 6.14 7.61 8.40
C SER A 335 5.82 7.69 6.91
N ARG A 336 6.85 7.64 6.05
CA ARG A 336 6.70 7.73 4.59
C ARG A 336 6.06 6.46 4.01
N GLU A 337 6.61 5.30 4.32
CA GLU A 337 6.13 4.01 3.86
C GLU A 337 4.70 3.74 4.34
N ARG A 338 4.35 4.17 5.57
CA ARG A 338 2.97 4.14 6.07
C ARG A 338 2.06 4.95 5.17
N LYS A 339 2.37 6.22 4.92
CA LYS A 339 1.52 7.10 4.11
C LYS A 339 1.27 6.49 2.72
N GLU A 340 2.32 6.00 2.08
CA GLU A 340 2.24 5.34 0.77
C GLU A 340 1.38 4.07 0.81
N LEU A 341 1.58 3.20 1.82
CA LEU A 341 0.78 1.98 1.99
C LEU A 341 -0.70 2.30 2.19
N LEU A 342 -1.03 3.26 3.06
CA LEU A 342 -2.42 3.63 3.36
C LEU A 342 -3.14 4.20 2.13
N GLN A 343 -2.44 5.00 1.31
CA GLN A 343 -2.97 5.49 0.04
C GLN A 343 -3.22 4.34 -0.94
N ARG A 344 -2.25 3.44 -1.10
CA ARG A 344 -2.32 2.28 -2.01
C ARG A 344 -3.45 1.31 -1.68
N ILE A 345 -3.69 1.05 -0.39
CA ILE A 345 -4.80 0.17 0.05
C ILE A 345 -6.15 0.87 0.16
N GLY A 346 -6.22 2.18 -0.15
CA GLY A 346 -7.47 2.94 -0.25
C GLY A 346 -8.04 3.41 1.08
N ILE A 347 -7.22 3.64 2.11
CA ILE A 347 -7.67 4.29 3.35
C ILE A 347 -7.98 5.76 3.06
N LYS A 348 -9.16 6.21 3.50
CA LYS A 348 -9.63 7.60 3.32
C LYS A 348 -9.77 8.38 4.63
N ALA A 349 -9.81 7.68 5.75
CA ALA A 349 -9.92 8.28 7.08
C ALA A 349 -9.34 7.33 8.12
N MET A 350 -8.84 7.90 9.23
CA MET A 350 -8.36 7.11 10.36
C MET A 350 -9.54 6.64 11.22
N PRO A 351 -9.55 5.37 11.68
CA PRO A 351 -10.58 4.83 12.55
C PRO A 351 -10.40 5.33 13.99
N THR A 352 -11.42 5.13 14.84
CA THR A 352 -11.45 5.61 16.23
C THR A 352 -10.22 5.17 17.04
N GLU A 353 -9.77 3.93 16.88
CA GLU A 353 -8.64 3.37 17.63
C GLU A 353 -7.32 4.10 17.32
N PHE A 354 -7.15 4.60 16.10
CA PHE A 354 -6.00 5.44 15.75
C PHE A 354 -6.01 6.74 16.56
N TRP A 355 -7.16 7.41 16.62
CA TRP A 355 -7.30 8.67 17.35
C TRP A 355 -7.16 8.50 18.86
N GLU A 356 -7.64 7.39 19.42
CA GLU A 356 -7.41 7.04 20.82
C GLU A 356 -5.93 6.82 21.14
N ALA A 357 -5.18 6.17 20.26
CA ALA A 357 -3.74 6.00 20.41
C ALA A 357 -2.99 7.34 20.22
N TYR A 358 -3.37 8.12 19.22
CA TYR A 358 -2.81 9.44 18.93
C TYR A 358 -2.94 10.40 20.12
N ARG A 359 -4.11 10.47 20.77
CA ARG A 359 -4.35 11.35 21.94
C ARG A 359 -3.49 11.00 23.16
N LYS A 360 -2.89 9.80 23.21
CA LYS A 360 -1.96 9.41 24.30
C LYS A 360 -0.55 9.95 24.07
N LEU A 361 -0.22 10.41 22.86
CA LEU A 361 1.07 11.01 22.55
C LEU A 361 1.10 12.45 23.09
N THR A 362 2.06 12.73 23.98
CA THR A 362 2.26 14.07 24.55
C THR A 362 3.33 14.86 23.81
N ASP A 363 4.32 14.19 23.22
CA ASP A 363 5.38 14.81 22.42
C ASP A 363 4.85 15.21 21.03
N PRO A 364 4.89 16.50 20.66
CA PRO A 364 4.48 16.97 19.34
C PRO A 364 5.26 16.31 18.20
N LEU A 365 6.53 15.98 18.41
CA LEU A 365 7.34 15.33 17.37
C LEU A 365 6.83 13.91 17.09
N ALA A 366 6.50 13.15 18.14
CA ALA A 366 5.85 11.85 18.01
C ALA A 366 4.46 11.96 17.37
N ARG A 367 3.69 13.02 17.67
CA ARG A 367 2.37 13.26 17.06
C ARG A 367 2.45 13.48 15.55
N ILE A 368 3.30 14.39 15.07
CA ILE A 368 3.42 14.63 13.62
C ILE A 368 3.96 13.40 12.87
N ALA A 369 4.82 12.61 13.51
CA ALA A 369 5.43 11.43 12.89
C ALA A 369 4.43 10.31 12.54
N VAL A 370 3.26 10.26 13.19
CA VAL A 370 2.22 9.25 12.92
C VAL A 370 1.12 9.74 11.99
N LEU A 371 1.04 11.04 11.71
CA LEU A 371 0.00 11.65 10.88
C LEU A 371 0.35 11.56 9.38
N THR A 372 -0.70 11.59 8.55
CA THR A 372 -0.62 11.77 7.09
C THR A 372 -1.52 12.94 6.69
N ASP A 373 -1.74 13.17 5.39
CA ASP A 373 -2.67 14.18 4.87
C ASP A 373 -3.86 13.56 4.12
N ILE A 374 -4.14 12.27 4.39
CA ILE A 374 -5.21 11.50 3.77
C ILE A 374 -6.58 12.07 4.13
N SER A 375 -6.77 12.48 5.40
CA SER A 375 -8.03 13.03 5.90
C SER A 375 -7.91 14.47 6.37
N GLU A 376 -9.03 15.19 6.36
CA GLU A 376 -9.12 16.58 6.86
C GLU A 376 -8.78 16.69 8.35
N GLU A 377 -9.18 15.70 9.14
CA GLU A 377 -8.90 15.66 10.58
C GLU A 377 -7.39 15.55 10.83
N GLU A 378 -6.66 14.74 10.07
CA GLU A 378 -5.20 14.69 10.15
C GLU A 378 -4.56 16.01 9.73
N ARG A 379 -5.00 16.63 8.62
CA ARG A 379 -4.48 17.94 8.17
C ARG A 379 -4.67 19.02 9.24
N ARG A 380 -5.83 19.06 9.89
CA ARG A 380 -6.12 19.95 11.02
C ARG A 380 -5.13 19.72 12.15
N GLU A 381 -4.92 18.47 12.55
CA GLU A 381 -3.99 18.11 13.61
C GLU A 381 -2.53 18.44 13.25
N ILE A 382 -2.13 18.29 11.99
CA ILE A 382 -0.79 18.66 11.52
C ILE A 382 -0.55 20.17 11.64
N VAL A 383 -1.52 21.02 11.28
CA VAL A 383 -1.40 22.49 11.44
C VAL A 383 -1.19 22.84 12.91
N LEU A 384 -2.01 22.29 13.80
CA LEU A 384 -1.92 22.53 15.25
C LEU A 384 -0.60 22.01 15.84
N CYS A 385 -0.18 20.82 15.43
CA CYS A 385 1.06 20.21 15.89
C CYS A 385 2.29 20.98 15.38
N THR A 386 2.26 21.44 14.13
CA THR A 386 3.33 22.28 13.55
C THR A 386 3.45 23.61 14.28
N SER A 387 2.32 24.25 14.61
CA SER A 387 2.30 25.47 15.44
C SER A 387 3.02 25.26 16.77
N GLN A 388 2.73 24.15 17.46
CA GLN A 388 3.39 23.80 18.72
C GLN A 388 4.90 23.53 18.54
N LEU A 389 5.27 22.77 17.51
CA LEU A 389 6.67 22.44 17.20
C LEU A 389 7.52 23.68 16.87
N MET A 390 6.94 24.71 16.25
CA MET A 390 7.62 25.98 16.00
C MET A 390 7.98 26.74 17.28
N GLU A 391 7.27 26.50 18.39
CA GLU A 391 7.53 27.12 19.68
C GLU A 391 8.52 26.32 20.53
N GLU A 392 8.45 24.99 20.42
CA GLU A 392 9.14 24.07 21.33
C GLU A 392 10.44 23.47 20.76
N ALA A 393 10.63 23.47 19.44
CA ALA A 393 11.72 22.73 18.79
C ALA A 393 12.34 23.44 17.58
N ASP A 394 13.63 23.14 17.34
CA ASP A 394 14.32 23.57 16.12
C ASP A 394 13.70 22.89 14.89
N SER A 395 13.39 23.68 13.86
CA SER A 395 12.92 23.23 12.54
C SER A 395 13.68 22.01 11.98
N ALA A 396 14.99 21.92 12.19
CA ALA A 396 15.80 20.81 11.70
C ALA A 396 15.40 19.43 12.26
N VAL A 397 14.67 19.39 13.37
CA VAL A 397 14.18 18.15 14.00
C VAL A 397 12.90 17.65 13.34
N TRP A 398 11.95 18.56 13.07
CA TRP A 398 10.59 18.21 12.66
C TRP A 398 10.27 18.46 11.19
N TRP A 399 11.05 19.28 10.47
CA TRP A 399 10.75 19.70 9.09
C TRP A 399 10.52 18.53 8.13
N GLU A 400 11.35 17.49 8.19
CA GLU A 400 11.19 16.33 7.32
C GLU A 400 9.93 15.52 7.64
N TYR A 401 9.51 15.47 8.90
CA TYR A 401 8.23 14.85 9.26
C TYR A 401 7.05 15.64 8.71
N LEU A 402 7.12 16.98 8.71
CA LEU A 402 6.11 17.82 8.08
C LEU A 402 6.09 17.60 6.56
N GLU A 403 7.24 17.54 5.90
CA GLU A 403 7.34 17.26 4.46
C GLU A 403 6.74 15.90 4.08
N ILE A 404 6.84 14.90 4.97
CA ILE A 404 6.22 13.60 4.78
C ILE A 404 4.71 13.67 5.05
N ALA A 405 4.32 14.20 6.22
CA ALA A 405 2.94 14.19 6.70
C ALA A 405 2.05 15.06 5.81
N PHE A 406 2.44 16.31 5.56
CA PHE A 406 1.67 17.28 4.78
C PHE A 406 2.57 18.20 3.94
N PRO A 407 3.03 17.72 2.77
CA PRO A 407 3.93 18.46 1.89
C PRO A 407 3.45 19.87 1.54
N ALA A 408 2.14 20.05 1.30
CA ALA A 408 1.57 21.36 0.95
C ALA A 408 1.77 22.39 2.07
N LEU A 409 1.63 22.01 3.34
CA LEU A 409 1.90 22.91 4.46
C LEU A 409 3.39 23.23 4.58
N ALA A 410 4.26 22.25 4.32
CA ALA A 410 5.70 22.51 4.22
C ALA A 410 6.01 23.54 3.13
N TRP A 411 5.38 23.43 1.95
CA TRP A 411 5.57 24.38 0.85
C TRP A 411 5.07 25.78 1.16
N TYR A 412 3.94 25.90 1.86
CA TYR A 412 3.43 27.19 2.36
C TYR A 412 4.41 27.85 3.33
N LEU A 413 5.07 27.07 4.19
CA LEU A 413 6.03 27.56 5.18
C LEU A 413 7.43 27.80 4.65
N ARG A 414 7.75 27.36 3.43
CA ARG A 414 9.05 27.64 2.81
C ARG A 414 9.21 29.16 2.62
N PRO A 415 10.41 29.71 2.86
CA PRO A 415 10.67 31.10 2.48
C PRO A 415 10.39 31.29 0.99
N PRO A 416 9.64 32.32 0.59
CA PRO A 416 9.29 32.47 -0.81
C PRO A 416 10.55 32.83 -1.60
N MET A 417 10.74 32.16 -2.74
CA MET A 417 11.93 32.29 -3.59
C MET A 417 11.82 33.54 -4.47
N ILE A 418 11.77 34.70 -3.82
CA ILE A 418 11.59 36.02 -4.44
C ILE A 418 12.94 36.76 -4.42
N GLY A 419 13.22 37.54 -5.46
CA GLY A 419 14.42 38.39 -5.56
C GLY A 419 14.54 39.46 -4.46
N ASP A 420 13.40 39.86 -3.91
CA ASP A 420 13.27 40.90 -2.90
C ASP A 420 13.47 40.35 -1.49
N GLU A 421 14.53 40.82 -0.82
CA GLU A 421 14.90 40.38 0.53
C GLU A 421 13.87 40.78 1.59
N PHE A 422 13.25 41.96 1.47
CA PHE A 422 12.24 42.41 2.42
C PHE A 422 10.99 41.54 2.30
N VAL A 423 10.47 41.36 1.08
CA VAL A 423 9.29 40.53 0.83
C VAL A 423 9.54 39.09 1.27
N ALA A 424 10.71 38.52 0.92
CA ALA A 424 11.06 37.17 1.31
C ALA A 424 11.07 36.99 2.83
N ARG A 425 11.67 37.94 3.56
CA ARG A 425 11.70 37.93 5.02
C ARG A 425 10.32 38.17 5.63
N TYR A 426 9.55 39.12 5.10
CA TYR A 426 8.20 39.45 5.57
C TYR A 426 7.30 38.23 5.52
N PHE A 427 7.15 37.62 4.34
CA PHE A 427 6.23 36.49 4.16
C PHE A 427 6.74 35.20 4.81
N SER A 428 8.06 35.03 4.97
CA SER A 428 8.57 33.92 5.80
C SER A 428 8.13 34.04 7.27
N VAL A 429 8.11 35.25 7.84
CA VAL A 429 7.62 35.49 9.20
C VAL A 429 6.09 35.45 9.25
N TYR A 430 5.41 36.08 8.29
CA TYR A 430 3.95 36.13 8.21
C TYR A 430 3.35 34.72 8.11
N ASN A 431 3.87 33.86 7.23
CA ASN A 431 3.37 32.49 7.05
C ASN A 431 3.54 31.64 8.33
N CYS A 432 4.66 31.81 9.05
CA CYS A 432 4.83 31.20 10.38
C CYS A 432 3.79 31.72 11.39
N CYS A 433 3.52 33.03 11.40
CA CYS A 433 2.47 33.61 12.23
C CYS A 433 1.08 33.08 11.85
N ARG A 434 0.82 32.85 10.55
CA ARG A 434 -0.45 32.31 10.04
C ARG A 434 -0.71 30.89 10.52
N VAL A 435 0.30 30.02 10.47
CA VAL A 435 0.20 28.66 11.02
C VAL A 435 0.01 28.66 12.54
N ARG A 436 0.55 29.66 13.23
CA ARG A 436 0.35 29.86 14.68
C ARG A 436 -0.94 30.60 15.04
N ASP A 437 -1.68 31.08 14.04
CA ASP A 437 -2.78 32.04 14.15
C ASP A 437 -2.50 33.20 15.13
N ARG A 438 -1.25 33.69 15.16
CA ARG A 438 -0.81 34.74 16.09
C ARG A 438 0.37 35.54 15.55
N ALA A 439 0.22 36.86 15.52
CA ALA A 439 1.31 37.78 15.21
C ALA A 439 2.42 37.73 16.29
N ASN A 440 3.66 37.96 15.88
CA ASN A 440 4.81 38.00 16.79
C ASN A 440 5.58 39.34 16.67
N GLU A 441 6.56 39.55 17.55
CA GLU A 441 7.37 40.78 17.58
C GLU A 441 8.15 41.00 16.28
N GLN A 442 8.62 39.93 15.63
CA GLN A 442 9.35 40.05 14.35
C GLN A 442 8.44 40.58 13.24
N LEU A 443 7.19 40.12 13.18
CA LEU A 443 6.21 40.61 12.23
C LEU A 443 5.92 42.09 12.48
N ALA A 444 5.75 42.49 13.75
CA ALA A 444 5.54 43.88 14.13
C ALA A 444 6.73 44.76 13.72
N LEU A 445 7.98 44.31 13.92
CA LEU A 445 9.18 45.03 13.50
C LEU A 445 9.23 45.24 11.98
N LEU A 446 8.90 44.21 11.20
CA LEU A 446 8.90 44.29 9.73
C LEU A 446 7.77 45.18 9.21
N THR A 447 6.58 45.11 9.81
CA THR A 447 5.47 46.01 9.51
C THR A 447 5.78 47.46 9.88
N ASN A 448 6.47 47.70 11.00
CA ASN A 448 6.93 49.04 11.37
C ASN A 448 8.02 49.56 10.42
N GLN A 449 8.93 48.70 9.97
CA GLN A 449 9.92 49.05 8.95
C GLN A 449 9.22 49.46 7.64
N TRP A 450 8.27 48.65 7.19
CA TRP A 450 7.43 48.93 6.01
C TRP A 450 6.78 50.31 6.09
N ALA A 451 6.15 50.61 7.22
CA ALA A 451 5.40 51.83 7.43
C ALA A 451 6.32 53.06 7.55
N ASN A 452 7.35 52.98 8.39
CA ASN A 452 8.27 54.11 8.64
C ASN A 452 9.13 54.46 7.42
N GLN A 453 9.52 53.47 6.62
CA GLN A 453 10.33 53.68 5.41
C GLN A 453 9.48 53.87 4.15
N GLN A 454 8.15 53.81 4.27
CA GLN A 454 7.21 53.91 3.15
C GLN A 454 7.60 52.96 2.01
N LEU A 455 7.94 51.72 2.34
CA LEU A 455 8.47 50.74 1.38
C LEU A 455 7.45 50.39 0.28
N LEU A 456 6.16 50.67 0.49
CA LEU A 456 5.09 50.41 -0.47
C LEU A 456 5.35 51.00 -1.87
N TRP A 457 6.08 52.11 -1.95
CA TRP A 457 6.35 52.79 -3.22
C TRP A 457 7.52 52.22 -4.01
N ASN A 458 8.23 51.22 -3.45
CA ASN A 458 9.35 50.55 -4.13
C ASN A 458 8.90 49.56 -5.21
N TYR A 459 7.60 49.28 -5.31
CA TYR A 459 7.05 48.24 -6.17
C TYR A 459 6.30 48.84 -7.38
N PRO A 460 6.43 48.24 -8.58
CA PRO A 460 5.73 48.71 -9.77
C PRO A 460 4.23 48.45 -9.68
N PRO A 461 3.38 49.30 -10.29
CA PRO A 461 1.95 49.04 -10.40
C PRO A 461 1.67 47.71 -11.10
N ARG A 462 0.72 46.92 -10.59
CA ARG A 462 0.29 45.66 -11.23
C ARG A 462 -0.14 45.86 -12.68
N SER A 463 -0.85 46.94 -12.98
CA SER A 463 -1.35 47.24 -14.32
C SER A 463 -0.22 47.38 -15.37
N GLU A 464 0.94 47.90 -14.97
CA GLU A 464 2.10 48.05 -15.86
C GLU A 464 2.64 46.67 -16.29
N LEU A 465 2.84 45.77 -15.31
CA LEU A 465 3.31 44.41 -15.59
C LEU A 465 2.30 43.60 -16.40
N LEU A 466 1.01 43.73 -16.10
CA LEU A 466 -0.04 43.01 -16.84
C LEU A 466 -0.16 43.51 -18.28
N ALA A 467 -0.02 44.81 -18.53
CA ALA A 467 -0.03 45.36 -19.88
C ALA A 467 1.10 44.77 -20.74
N GLU A 468 2.32 44.67 -20.19
CA GLU A 468 3.45 44.02 -20.85
C GLU A 468 3.16 42.54 -21.16
N LEU A 469 2.64 41.79 -20.18
CA LEU A 469 2.38 40.37 -20.33
C LEU A 469 1.24 40.06 -21.31
N ARG A 470 0.16 40.85 -21.27
CA ARG A 470 -0.96 40.75 -22.24
C ARG A 470 -0.48 41.07 -23.65
N ALA A 471 0.36 42.10 -23.83
CA ALA A 471 0.94 42.43 -25.13
C ALA A 471 1.79 41.27 -25.70
N ASN A 472 2.39 40.45 -24.83
CA ASN A 472 3.12 39.24 -25.19
C ASN A 472 2.23 37.98 -25.32
N GLY A 473 0.90 38.14 -25.33
CA GLY A 473 -0.06 37.06 -25.57
C GLY A 473 -0.38 36.17 -24.35
N ALA A 474 -0.01 36.58 -23.13
CA ALA A 474 -0.33 35.83 -21.94
C ALA A 474 -1.83 35.91 -21.58
N LYS A 475 -2.41 34.78 -21.16
CA LYS A 475 -3.78 34.73 -20.60
C LYS A 475 -3.72 35.00 -19.09
N VAL A 476 -4.55 35.92 -18.57
CA VAL A 476 -4.55 36.23 -17.14
C VAL A 476 -5.62 35.41 -16.40
N TYR A 477 -5.24 34.88 -15.23
CA TYR A 477 -6.10 34.21 -14.28
C TYR A 477 -6.08 35.00 -12.96
N TRP A 478 -7.23 35.54 -12.57
CA TRP A 478 -7.37 36.31 -11.35
C TRP A 478 -7.79 35.42 -10.19
N VAL A 479 -7.19 35.66 -9.03
CA VAL A 479 -7.62 35.08 -7.76
C VAL A 479 -7.89 36.23 -6.81
N ASP A 480 -9.16 36.48 -6.53
CA ASP A 480 -9.62 37.53 -5.61
C ASP A 480 -8.98 37.31 -4.23
N ALA A 481 -8.38 38.37 -3.69
CA ALA A 481 -7.77 38.37 -2.36
C ALA A 481 -6.54 37.43 -2.17
N MET A 482 -5.85 37.03 -3.24
CA MET A 482 -4.60 36.24 -3.18
C MET A 482 -3.35 37.10 -2.95
N GLY A 483 -3.00 37.33 -1.68
CA GLY A 483 -1.73 37.95 -1.29
C GLY A 483 -0.50 37.11 -1.65
N VAL A 484 0.69 37.71 -1.55
CA VAL A 484 1.98 37.06 -1.84
C VAL A 484 2.26 35.84 -0.94
N GLU A 485 1.58 35.70 0.21
CA GLU A 485 1.70 34.55 1.11
C GLU A 485 1.51 33.20 0.39
N TRP A 486 0.67 33.16 -0.64
CA TRP A 486 0.31 31.94 -1.36
C TRP A 486 1.25 31.60 -2.52
N ALA A 487 2.11 32.53 -2.93
CA ALA A 487 2.93 32.41 -4.14
C ALA A 487 3.87 31.20 -4.09
N GLY A 488 4.47 30.93 -2.92
CA GLY A 488 5.37 29.79 -2.72
C GLY A 488 4.66 28.44 -2.86
N LEU A 489 3.49 28.31 -2.23
CA LEU A 489 2.65 27.10 -2.32
C LEU A 489 2.21 26.85 -3.77
N LEU A 490 1.64 27.88 -4.42
CA LEU A 490 1.10 27.78 -5.77
C LEU A 490 2.18 27.43 -6.80
N ALA A 491 3.31 28.14 -6.77
CA ALA A 491 4.44 27.85 -7.66
C ALA A 491 4.96 26.42 -7.47
N ARG A 492 4.95 25.90 -6.23
CA ARG A 492 5.39 24.54 -5.97
C ARG A 492 4.41 23.48 -6.47
N ILE A 493 3.10 23.67 -6.29
CA ILE A 493 2.09 22.75 -6.82
C ILE A 493 2.17 22.68 -8.35
N LEU A 494 2.32 23.82 -9.02
CA LEU A 494 2.44 23.91 -10.48
C LEU A 494 3.66 23.14 -11.01
N THR A 495 4.81 23.34 -10.38
CA THR A 495 6.09 22.75 -10.83
C THR A 495 6.30 21.29 -10.41
N GLU A 496 5.60 20.79 -9.38
CA GLU A 496 5.70 19.39 -8.95
C GLU A 496 4.92 18.45 -9.89
N LYS A 497 3.79 18.91 -10.43
CA LYS A 497 2.85 18.07 -11.20
C LYS A 497 3.03 18.18 -12.72
N SER A 498 3.88 19.07 -13.22
CA SER A 498 3.96 19.37 -14.66
C SER A 498 5.31 19.96 -15.07
N GLU A 499 5.65 19.80 -16.34
CA GLU A 499 6.83 20.43 -16.95
C GLU A 499 6.52 21.89 -17.32
N VAL A 500 6.49 22.74 -16.29
CA VAL A 500 6.25 24.18 -16.44
C VAL A 500 7.36 24.99 -15.79
N GLU A 501 7.60 26.18 -16.34
CA GLU A 501 8.43 27.21 -15.73
C GLU A 501 7.55 28.18 -14.94
N CYS A 502 8.00 28.58 -13.75
CA CYS A 502 7.28 29.49 -12.87
C CYS A 502 8.18 30.64 -12.42
N GLU A 503 7.82 31.85 -12.82
CA GLU A 503 8.47 33.10 -12.44
C GLU A 503 7.53 33.90 -11.56
N VAL A 504 7.98 34.30 -10.36
CA VAL A 504 7.20 35.14 -9.45
C VAL A 504 7.74 36.57 -9.44
N ARG A 505 6.93 37.53 -9.91
CA ARG A 505 7.18 38.97 -9.79
C ARG A 505 6.25 39.56 -8.72
N ILE A 506 6.70 40.65 -8.09
CA ILE A 506 5.92 41.36 -7.07
C ILE A 506 5.50 42.71 -7.63
N ALA A 507 4.22 43.02 -7.49
CA ALA A 507 3.63 44.28 -7.87
C ALA A 507 2.82 44.86 -6.71
N ARG A 508 2.44 46.13 -6.84
CA ARG A 508 1.49 46.77 -5.91
C ARG A 508 0.09 46.87 -6.51
N SER A 509 -0.90 46.67 -5.64
CA SER A 509 -2.29 47.01 -5.85
C SER A 509 -2.52 48.53 -5.82
N SER A 510 -3.70 48.97 -6.23
CA SER A 510 -4.20 50.32 -5.98
C SER A 510 -4.69 50.44 -4.53
N LEU A 511 -4.59 51.65 -3.96
CA LEU A 511 -5.19 51.97 -2.67
C LEU A 511 -6.61 52.55 -2.90
N PRO A 512 -7.61 52.21 -2.06
CA PRO A 512 -7.57 51.20 -1.01
C PRO A 512 -7.53 49.80 -1.60
N THR A 513 -6.99 48.83 -0.85
CA THR A 513 -6.92 47.43 -1.28
C THR A 513 -8.28 46.75 -1.14
N ILE A 514 -9.24 47.22 -1.94
CA ILE A 514 -10.58 46.65 -2.11
C ILE A 514 -10.77 46.32 -3.58
N THR A 515 -11.64 45.35 -3.85
CA THR A 515 -11.97 44.89 -5.20
C THR A 515 -12.34 46.04 -6.13
N ASP A 516 -13.22 46.97 -5.69
CA ASP A 516 -13.69 48.10 -6.51
C ASP A 516 -12.57 49.01 -7.03
N ALA A 517 -11.52 49.22 -6.23
CA ALA A 517 -10.36 50.03 -6.63
C ALA A 517 -9.35 49.26 -7.46
N ASN A 518 -9.48 47.93 -7.52
CA ASN A 518 -8.51 47.02 -8.11
C ASN A 518 -9.06 46.15 -9.25
N GLN A 519 -10.30 46.40 -9.68
CA GLN A 519 -10.90 45.72 -10.83
C GLN A 519 -10.03 45.94 -12.07
N GLY A 520 -9.39 44.86 -12.54
CA GLY A 520 -8.45 44.89 -13.67
C GLY A 520 -8.62 43.75 -14.65
N TRP A 521 -9.66 42.92 -14.46
CA TRP A 521 -9.96 41.78 -15.33
C TRP A 521 -10.62 42.24 -16.63
N GLU A 522 -10.20 41.65 -17.74
CA GLU A 522 -10.74 41.89 -19.08
C GLU A 522 -11.80 40.84 -19.47
N SER A 523 -12.58 41.11 -20.52
CA SER A 523 -13.58 40.17 -21.02
C SER A 523 -12.93 38.85 -21.43
N GLY A 524 -13.41 37.73 -20.87
CA GLY A 524 -12.86 36.39 -21.14
C GLY A 524 -11.76 35.93 -20.18
N GLU A 525 -11.35 36.77 -19.24
CA GLU A 525 -10.47 36.37 -18.13
C GLU A 525 -11.27 35.70 -17.00
N THR A 526 -10.66 34.70 -16.36
CA THR A 526 -11.28 33.97 -15.23
C THR A 526 -10.96 34.68 -13.92
N VAL A 527 -11.96 34.78 -13.04
CA VAL A 527 -11.81 35.27 -11.67
C VAL A 527 -12.25 34.18 -10.69
N GLU A 528 -11.32 33.67 -9.89
CA GLU A 528 -11.57 32.78 -8.76
C GLU A 528 -11.81 33.63 -7.50
N ARG A 529 -12.92 33.39 -6.79
CA ARG A 529 -13.33 34.19 -5.62
C ARG A 529 -13.22 33.46 -4.28
N GLY A 530 -12.84 32.18 -4.30
CA GLY A 530 -12.90 31.32 -3.13
C GLY A 530 -12.10 31.81 -1.90
N LEU A 531 -10.99 32.53 -2.07
CA LEU A 531 -10.23 33.05 -0.93
C LEU A 531 -10.99 34.17 -0.20
N ASP A 532 -11.51 35.16 -0.93
CA ASP A 532 -12.31 36.25 -0.37
C ASP A 532 -13.61 35.72 0.26
N ASP A 533 -14.30 34.81 -0.43
CA ASP A 533 -15.52 34.16 0.07
C ASP A 533 -15.28 33.46 1.42
N ILE A 534 -14.16 32.75 1.57
CA ILE A 534 -13.78 32.09 2.84
C ILE A 534 -13.49 33.13 3.92
N ALA A 535 -12.74 34.18 3.58
CA ALA A 535 -12.30 35.21 4.52
C ALA A 535 -13.45 35.99 5.17
N HIS A 536 -14.51 36.27 4.42
CA HIS A 536 -15.69 37.00 4.90
C HIS A 536 -16.81 36.09 5.41
N HIS A 537 -16.65 34.76 5.31
CA HIS A 537 -17.67 33.84 5.77
C HIS A 537 -17.85 33.91 7.30
N TYR A 538 -19.10 34.03 7.77
CA TYR A 538 -19.42 34.15 9.20
C TYR A 538 -18.93 32.97 10.05
N ALA A 539 -18.83 31.78 9.43
CA ALA A 539 -18.33 30.54 10.05
C ALA A 539 -16.82 30.36 9.90
N TYR A 540 -16.05 31.43 9.67
CA TYR A 540 -14.59 31.32 9.62
C TYR A 540 -14.05 30.81 10.97
N VAL A 541 -13.29 29.72 10.94
CA VAL A 541 -12.65 29.13 12.11
C VAL A 541 -11.27 28.61 11.72
N PHE A 542 -10.24 29.03 12.44
CA PHE A 542 -8.91 28.47 12.27
C PHE A 542 -8.78 27.11 13.02
N PRO A 543 -8.13 26.07 12.45
CA PRO A 543 -7.42 26.05 11.16
C PRO A 543 -8.29 25.62 9.96
N ASP A 544 -9.56 25.28 10.15
CA ASP A 544 -10.41 24.71 9.09
C ASP A 544 -10.57 25.65 7.88
N SER A 545 -10.77 26.95 8.11
CA SER A 545 -10.81 27.95 7.04
C SER A 545 -9.48 28.15 6.34
N PHE A 546 -8.36 28.06 7.07
CA PHE A 546 -7.02 28.13 6.48
C PHE A 546 -6.77 26.93 5.55
N LEU A 547 -7.19 25.73 5.95
CA LEU A 547 -7.14 24.54 5.10
C LEU A 547 -8.05 24.64 3.87
N LYS A 548 -9.23 25.25 4.01
CA LYS A 548 -10.09 25.57 2.85
C LYS A 548 -9.40 26.54 1.89
N ALA A 549 -8.71 27.56 2.39
CA ALA A 549 -7.94 28.50 1.56
C ALA A 549 -6.80 27.77 0.81
N MET A 550 -6.06 26.89 1.49
CA MET A 550 -5.04 26.04 0.83
C MET A 550 -5.64 25.20 -0.30
N LYS A 551 -6.83 24.64 -0.12
CA LYS A 551 -7.53 23.91 -1.19
C LYS A 551 -7.88 24.81 -2.37
N VAL A 552 -8.28 26.06 -2.17
CA VAL A 552 -8.50 27.00 -3.28
C VAL A 552 -7.21 27.17 -4.09
N ILE A 553 -6.06 27.29 -3.43
CA ILE A 553 -4.76 27.36 -4.13
C ILE A 553 -4.46 26.09 -4.95
N GLU A 554 -4.78 24.90 -4.41
CA GLU A 554 -4.67 23.64 -5.17
C GLU A 554 -5.55 23.65 -6.41
N HIS A 555 -6.80 24.11 -6.31
CA HIS A 555 -7.73 24.21 -7.43
C HIS A 555 -7.27 25.26 -8.47
N VAL A 556 -6.73 26.39 -8.04
CA VAL A 556 -6.14 27.41 -8.94
C VAL A 556 -5.04 26.77 -9.78
N ALA A 557 -4.14 26.00 -9.17
CA ALA A 557 -3.07 25.32 -9.88
C ALA A 557 -3.63 24.38 -10.98
N GLU A 558 -4.64 23.58 -10.64
CA GLU A 558 -5.28 22.66 -11.60
C GLU A 558 -5.93 23.39 -12.78
N ARG A 559 -6.63 24.49 -12.51
CA ARG A 559 -7.25 25.33 -13.53
C ARG A 559 -6.21 25.96 -14.46
N VAL A 560 -5.12 26.48 -13.90
CA VAL A 560 -4.03 27.08 -14.67
C VAL A 560 -3.33 26.05 -15.56
N LEU A 561 -3.04 24.85 -15.04
CA LEU A 561 -2.50 23.75 -15.85
C LEU A 561 -3.46 23.32 -16.97
N GLY A 562 -4.78 23.39 -16.72
CA GLY A 562 -5.80 23.19 -17.75
C GLY A 562 -5.72 24.24 -18.86
N LEU A 563 -5.62 25.52 -18.49
CA LEU A 563 -5.48 26.64 -19.44
C LEU A 563 -4.19 26.56 -20.25
N LEU A 564 -3.10 26.10 -19.63
CA LEU A 564 -1.84 25.83 -20.33
C LEU A 564 -1.95 24.69 -21.36
N ARG A 565 -3.10 24.03 -21.56
CA ARG A 565 -3.29 23.16 -22.74
C ARG A 565 -3.65 23.96 -23.99
N GLU A 566 -4.21 25.16 -23.81
CA GLU A 566 -4.73 26.02 -24.87
C GLU A 566 -3.74 27.15 -25.23
N VAL A 567 -2.99 27.65 -24.23
CA VAL A 567 -2.05 28.77 -24.39
C VAL A 567 -0.66 28.41 -23.88
N ASP A 568 0.36 29.15 -24.32
CA ASP A 568 1.76 28.89 -23.93
C ASP A 568 2.18 29.57 -22.63
N THR A 569 1.46 30.63 -22.24
CA THR A 569 1.73 31.39 -21.02
C THR A 569 0.43 31.79 -20.32
N VAL A 570 0.34 31.48 -19.03
CA VAL A 570 -0.73 31.93 -18.14
C VAL A 570 -0.12 32.76 -17.03
N VAL A 571 -0.74 33.90 -16.71
CA VAL A 571 -0.32 34.78 -15.62
C VAL A 571 -1.36 34.73 -14.52
N ILE A 572 -0.95 34.33 -13.33
CA ILE A 572 -1.80 34.33 -12.14
C ILE A 572 -1.54 35.61 -11.37
N THR A 573 -2.59 36.34 -11.02
CA THR A 573 -2.46 37.56 -10.22
C THR A 573 -3.68 37.79 -9.34
N SER A 574 -3.61 38.84 -8.52
CA SER A 574 -4.65 39.20 -7.56
C SER A 574 -4.99 40.68 -7.64
N ASP A 575 -6.21 41.02 -7.25
CA ASP A 575 -6.68 42.39 -7.06
C ASP A 575 -6.11 43.00 -5.76
N HIS A 576 -6.08 42.26 -4.67
CA HIS A 576 -5.39 42.57 -3.41
C HIS A 576 -5.07 41.29 -2.62
N GLY A 577 -4.53 41.41 -1.42
CA GLY A 577 -4.49 40.29 -0.47
C GLY A 577 -5.36 40.51 0.75
N LEU A 578 -5.16 39.66 1.76
CA LEU A 578 -5.91 39.64 3.01
C LEU A 578 -4.98 39.77 4.19
N SER A 579 -5.47 40.42 5.24
CA SER A 579 -4.77 40.54 6.50
C SER A 579 -5.56 39.90 7.64
N ARG A 580 -5.10 38.72 8.08
CA ARG A 580 -5.55 38.06 9.30
C ARG A 580 -5.28 38.88 10.56
N PHE A 581 -4.07 39.41 10.70
CA PHE A 581 -3.65 40.04 11.96
C PHE A 581 -4.21 41.43 12.15
N SER A 582 -4.59 42.14 11.08
CA SER A 582 -5.45 43.31 11.21
C SER A 582 -6.87 42.96 11.66
N ALA A 583 -7.44 41.80 11.28
CA ALA A 583 -8.78 41.42 11.73
C ALA A 583 -8.81 41.13 13.24
N THR A 584 -7.77 40.47 13.75
CA THR A 584 -7.64 40.06 15.16
C THR A 584 -6.82 41.03 16.03
N SER A 585 -6.48 42.22 15.52
CA SER A 585 -5.64 43.17 16.24
C SER A 585 -6.36 43.82 17.42
N ASP A 586 -5.68 43.83 18.57
CA ASP A 586 -6.10 44.61 19.74
C ASP A 586 -5.66 46.08 19.67
N ILE A 587 -4.77 46.43 18.74
CA ILE A 587 -4.27 47.79 18.59
C ILE A 587 -5.30 48.61 17.82
N LYS A 588 -6.00 49.50 18.54
CA LYS A 588 -7.01 50.39 17.97
C LYS A 588 -6.54 51.84 17.94
N VAL A 589 -6.63 52.46 16.77
CA VAL A 589 -6.29 53.86 16.55
C VAL A 589 -7.55 54.70 16.42
N ASP A 590 -7.50 55.94 16.89
CA ASP A 590 -8.59 56.89 16.67
C ASP A 590 -8.76 57.20 15.19
N VAL A 591 -10.00 57.46 14.77
CA VAL A 591 -10.27 57.96 13.43
C VAL A 591 -9.63 59.35 13.30
N PRO A 592 -8.91 59.63 12.20
CA PRO A 592 -8.42 60.98 11.90
C PRO A 592 -9.55 62.02 11.96
N GLU A 593 -9.25 63.22 12.47
CA GLU A 593 -10.24 64.29 12.60
C GLU A 593 -10.78 64.68 11.23
N GLY A 594 -12.10 64.78 11.11
CA GLY A 594 -12.76 65.06 9.83
C GLY A 594 -12.83 63.88 8.86
N ALA A 595 -12.45 62.66 9.28
CA ALA A 595 -12.57 61.45 8.47
C ALA A 595 -13.72 60.53 8.93
N GLU A 596 -14.27 59.77 7.97
CA GLU A 596 -15.27 58.74 8.20
C GLU A 596 -14.67 57.35 7.99
N VAL A 597 -14.86 56.46 8.96
CA VAL A 597 -14.32 55.10 8.92
C VAL A 597 -15.06 54.27 7.89
N VAL A 598 -14.32 53.59 7.01
CA VAL A 598 -14.91 52.56 6.15
C VAL A 598 -14.71 51.19 6.79
N LEU A 599 -15.80 50.44 6.95
CA LEU A 599 -15.75 49.07 7.48
C LEU A 599 -14.96 48.17 6.52
N PRO A 600 -14.10 47.26 7.03
CA PRO A 600 -13.97 46.83 8.42
C PRO A 600 -12.91 47.60 9.24
N GLY A 601 -12.64 48.87 8.93
CA GLY A 601 -11.80 49.77 9.73
C GLY A 601 -10.31 49.74 9.37
N ARG A 602 -10.01 49.57 8.09
CA ARG A 602 -8.63 49.61 7.55
C ARG A 602 -8.26 50.95 6.92
N TYR A 603 -9.27 51.72 6.50
CA TYR A 603 -9.09 53.06 5.99
C TYR A 603 -10.27 53.97 6.36
N ALA A 604 -10.06 55.27 6.20
CA ALA A 604 -11.06 56.30 6.39
C ALA A 604 -11.04 57.31 5.23
N ILE A 605 -12.15 57.99 4.99
CA ILE A 605 -12.32 58.99 3.93
C ILE A 605 -12.50 60.37 4.56
N LEU A 606 -11.72 61.36 4.12
CA LEU A 606 -11.82 62.75 4.59
C LEU A 606 -13.03 63.46 3.97
N LYS A 607 -13.86 64.09 4.80
CA LYS A 607 -15.15 64.68 4.36
C LYS A 607 -15.02 65.91 3.44
N ASP A 608 -13.94 66.70 3.56
CA ASP A 608 -13.83 68.01 2.89
C ASP A 608 -12.73 68.08 1.79
N GLY A 609 -12.22 66.94 1.30
CA GLY A 609 -11.19 66.93 0.23
C GLY A 609 -9.90 67.72 0.56
N GLY A 610 -9.70 68.08 1.83
CA GLY A 610 -8.70 69.04 2.26
C GLY A 610 -7.29 68.45 2.28
N SER A 611 -6.52 68.72 1.22
CA SER A 611 -5.08 68.42 1.11
C SER A 611 -4.20 68.96 2.25
N GLN A 612 -4.71 69.84 3.13
CA GLN A 612 -3.99 70.33 4.31
C GLN A 612 -4.03 69.37 5.51
N GLY A 613 -5.10 68.59 5.72
CA GLY A 613 -5.19 67.61 6.81
C GLY A 613 -4.36 66.34 6.53
N VAL A 614 -4.28 65.96 5.26
CA VAL A 614 -3.55 64.78 4.76
C VAL A 614 -2.05 64.80 5.12
N ARG A 615 -1.39 65.96 5.04
CA ARG A 615 0.04 66.11 5.36
C ARG A 615 0.37 65.85 6.83
N ASN A 616 -0.57 66.11 7.75
CA ASN A 616 -0.34 65.89 9.18
C ASN A 616 -0.35 64.40 9.55
N TYR A 617 -1.10 63.56 8.81
CA TYR A 617 -1.22 62.13 9.10
C TYR A 617 -0.08 61.29 8.51
N GLN A 618 0.55 61.74 7.42
CA GLN A 618 1.80 61.14 6.91
C GLN A 618 2.94 61.18 7.97
N CYS A 619 2.92 62.15 8.89
CA CYS A 619 3.92 62.29 9.95
C CYS A 619 3.81 61.27 11.09
N TYR A 620 2.71 60.50 11.20
CA TYR A 620 2.51 59.52 12.28
C TYR A 620 3.02 58.11 11.94
N GLY A 621 3.72 57.93 10.80
CA GLY A 621 4.43 56.70 10.42
C GLY A 621 3.56 55.46 10.13
N MET A 622 2.31 55.43 10.59
CA MET A 622 1.38 54.29 10.45
C MET A 622 0.30 54.48 9.38
N TRP A 623 0.20 55.68 8.79
CA TRP A 623 -0.78 56.03 7.78
C TRP A 623 -0.11 56.31 6.44
N VAL A 624 -0.78 55.91 5.36
CA VAL A 624 -0.53 56.41 4.02
C VAL A 624 -1.77 57.13 3.51
N SER A 625 -1.58 58.16 2.71
CA SER A 625 -2.67 58.88 2.08
C SER A 625 -2.72 58.61 0.58
N ASP A 626 -3.90 58.31 0.07
CA ASP A 626 -4.19 58.28 -1.36
C ASP A 626 -5.43 59.15 -1.63
N ASN A 627 -5.21 60.31 -2.25
CA ASN A 627 -6.25 61.34 -2.44
C ASN A 627 -6.94 61.74 -1.11
N ASP A 628 -8.23 61.48 -1.00
CA ASP A 628 -9.09 61.73 0.15
C ASP A 628 -9.09 60.58 1.18
N LYS A 629 -8.34 59.51 0.92
CA LYS A 629 -8.33 58.30 1.76
C LYS A 629 -7.08 58.22 2.61
N LEU A 630 -7.27 57.82 3.87
CA LEU A 630 -6.21 57.55 4.85
C LEU A 630 -6.24 56.07 5.20
N LEU A 631 -5.14 55.37 4.95
CA LEU A 631 -5.06 53.91 5.03
C LEU A 631 -3.98 53.47 6.01
N LEU A 632 -4.25 52.39 6.74
CA LEU A 632 -3.30 51.85 7.73
C LEU A 632 -2.23 50.98 7.07
N LEU A 633 -0.97 51.34 7.30
CA LEU A 633 0.21 50.56 6.87
C LEU A 633 0.56 49.43 7.85
N THR A 634 -0.09 49.40 9.01
CA THR A 634 0.17 48.45 10.09
C THR A 634 -1.04 47.55 10.35
N HIS A 635 -0.85 46.54 11.20
CA HIS A 635 -1.94 45.66 11.66
C HIS A 635 -2.91 46.34 12.64
N ALA A 636 -2.85 47.66 12.86
CA ALA A 636 -3.81 48.36 13.70
C ALA A 636 -5.23 48.38 13.10
N ARG A 637 -6.26 48.74 13.88
CA ARG A 637 -7.62 48.96 13.36
C ARG A 637 -8.16 50.31 13.80
N ILE A 638 -9.03 50.91 12.99
CA ILE A 638 -9.69 52.15 13.40
C ILE A 638 -10.79 51.84 14.43
N LYS A 639 -10.83 52.57 15.55
CA LYS A 639 -11.86 52.44 16.58
C LYS A 639 -13.27 52.53 15.97
N GLY A 640 -14.19 51.71 16.47
CA GLY A 640 -15.55 51.60 15.93
C GLY A 640 -15.70 50.55 14.83
N SER A 641 -14.61 49.97 14.34
CA SER A 641 -14.68 48.82 13.44
C SER A 641 -15.22 47.57 14.14
N GLY A 642 -16.26 46.95 13.59
CA GLY A 642 -16.86 45.73 14.14
C GLY A 642 -15.89 44.53 14.16
N TYR A 643 -16.20 43.52 14.98
CA TYR A 643 -15.45 42.27 15.00
C TYR A 643 -15.51 41.55 13.64
N CYS A 644 -14.39 41.01 13.18
CA CYS A 644 -14.31 40.19 11.97
C CYS A 644 -13.65 38.85 12.36
N PRO A 645 -14.36 37.72 12.29
CA PRO A 645 -13.81 36.42 12.67
C PRO A 645 -12.75 35.89 11.70
N GLY A 646 -12.83 36.31 10.43
CA GLY A 646 -11.92 35.86 9.37
C GLY A 646 -10.78 36.83 9.11
N GLU A 647 -10.73 37.39 7.91
CA GLU A 647 -9.65 38.27 7.46
C GLU A 647 -10.22 39.56 6.87
N VAL A 648 -9.42 40.61 6.86
CA VAL A 648 -9.86 41.94 6.38
C VAL A 648 -8.90 42.46 5.31
N HIS A 649 -9.41 43.38 4.50
CA HIS A 649 -8.63 44.12 3.53
C HIS A 649 -9.07 45.60 3.53
N GLY A 650 -8.38 46.43 2.75
CA GLY A 650 -8.67 47.84 2.52
C GLY A 650 -7.59 48.78 3.05
N GLY A 651 -6.58 48.26 3.75
CA GLY A 651 -5.43 48.98 4.27
C GLY A 651 -4.25 48.95 3.30
N ALA A 652 -3.03 48.97 3.85
CA ALA A 652 -1.79 48.99 3.09
C ALA A 652 -0.67 48.18 3.79
N THR A 653 -1.01 47.15 4.56
CA THR A 653 0.00 46.20 5.05
C THR A 653 0.58 45.40 3.87
N PRO A 654 1.80 44.85 3.98
CA PRO A 654 2.44 44.15 2.86
C PRO A 654 1.58 43.02 2.28
N GLU A 655 0.87 42.25 3.11
CA GLU A 655 -0.02 41.16 2.72
C GLU A 655 -1.32 41.62 2.06
N GLU A 656 -1.79 42.85 2.32
CA GLU A 656 -2.96 43.43 1.64
C GLU A 656 -2.55 44.08 0.31
N PHE A 657 -1.40 44.76 0.29
CA PHE A 657 -1.00 45.68 -0.79
C PHE A 657 -0.13 45.04 -1.87
N LEU A 658 0.74 44.09 -1.51
CA LEU A 658 1.59 43.41 -2.48
C LEU A 658 0.81 42.26 -3.12
N ALA A 659 0.73 42.30 -4.45
CA ALA A 659 0.09 41.29 -5.26
C ALA A 659 1.16 40.48 -6.02
N PRO A 660 1.07 39.13 -6.02
CA PRO A 660 1.95 38.32 -6.83
C PRO A 660 1.52 38.39 -8.31
N VAL A 661 2.51 38.37 -9.20
CA VAL A 661 2.34 38.16 -10.64
C VAL A 661 3.14 36.92 -10.99
N ILE A 662 2.47 35.77 -11.01
CA ILE A 662 3.08 34.45 -11.24
C ILE A 662 2.92 34.10 -12.71
N ILE A 663 4.04 34.09 -13.43
CA ILE A 663 4.07 33.80 -14.86
C ILE A 663 4.40 32.33 -15.03
N VAL A 664 3.47 31.58 -15.60
CA VAL A 664 3.59 30.13 -15.82
C VAL A 664 3.72 29.87 -17.32
N ARG A 665 4.80 29.21 -17.73
CA ARG A 665 5.10 28.93 -19.14
C ARG A 665 5.23 27.43 -19.37
N LYS A 666 4.84 26.96 -20.56
CA LYS A 666 5.08 25.56 -20.96
C LYS A 666 6.57 25.26 -21.11
N GLY A 667 6.95 24.06 -20.68
CA GLY A 667 8.31 23.53 -20.85
C GLY A 667 9.17 23.73 -19.62
N ARG A 668 10.39 23.20 -19.68
CA ARG A 668 11.40 23.35 -18.63
C ARG A 668 12.78 23.50 -19.26
N THR A 669 13.54 24.48 -18.80
CA THR A 669 14.96 24.58 -19.12
C THR A 669 15.72 23.50 -18.35
N GLU A 670 16.33 22.57 -19.08
CA GLU A 670 17.13 21.51 -18.49
C GLU A 670 18.49 22.06 -18.01
N LEU A 671 18.60 22.24 -16.69
CA LEU A 671 19.85 22.59 -16.01
C LEU A 671 20.42 21.36 -15.31
N GLN A 672 21.72 21.13 -15.51
CA GLN A 672 22.45 20.06 -14.84
C GLN A 672 23.44 20.69 -13.87
N PHE A 673 23.53 20.09 -12.68
CA PHE A 673 24.35 20.56 -11.57
C PHE A 673 25.36 19.49 -11.18
N GLU A 674 26.63 19.87 -11.15
CA GLU A 674 27.73 19.06 -10.65
C GLU A 674 28.18 19.64 -9.32
N VAL A 675 28.14 18.86 -8.25
CA VAL A 675 28.77 19.24 -6.98
C VAL A 675 30.27 19.01 -7.13
N VAL A 676 31.05 20.10 -7.11
CA VAL A 676 32.50 20.04 -7.38
C VAL A 676 33.21 19.18 -6.35
N ASP A 677 32.91 19.41 -5.06
CA ASP A 677 33.37 18.58 -3.95
C ASP A 677 32.17 18.02 -3.20
N ASN A 678 31.92 16.72 -3.36
CA ASN A 678 30.80 16.04 -2.69
C ASN A 678 30.99 15.87 -1.18
N VAL A 679 32.13 16.28 -0.62
CA VAL A 679 32.45 16.28 0.81
C VAL A 679 32.84 17.69 1.27
N VAL A 680 31.92 18.37 1.96
CA VAL A 680 32.12 19.69 2.55
C VAL A 680 32.71 19.55 3.95
N ARG A 681 33.87 20.19 4.19
CA ARG A 681 34.50 20.24 5.51
C ARG A 681 33.92 21.39 6.34
N LEU A 682 33.45 21.06 7.54
CA LEU A 682 32.90 22.05 8.47
C LEU A 682 33.93 22.50 9.50
N ASN A 683 33.98 23.82 9.73
CA ASN A 683 34.74 24.44 10.81
C ASN A 683 34.06 24.15 12.19
N PRO A 684 34.69 24.50 13.34
CA PRO A 684 34.10 24.28 14.66
C PRO A 684 32.76 24.95 14.91
N LYS A 685 32.39 25.98 14.11
CA LYS A 685 31.09 26.67 14.15
C LYS A 685 30.03 26.01 13.26
N GLY A 686 30.35 24.91 12.60
CA GLY A 686 29.44 24.22 11.68
C GLY A 686 29.26 24.96 10.34
N GLU A 687 30.27 25.72 9.92
CA GLU A 687 30.28 26.45 8.65
C GLU A 687 31.19 25.76 7.63
N GLY A 688 30.78 25.75 6.37
CA GLY A 688 31.54 25.16 5.27
C GLY A 688 31.18 25.79 3.94
N VAL A 689 31.97 25.48 2.91
CA VAL A 689 31.79 26.00 1.56
C VAL A 689 31.41 24.86 0.63
N LEU A 690 30.32 25.05 -0.12
CA LEU A 690 29.86 24.12 -1.15
C LEU A 690 29.96 24.81 -2.51
N THR A 691 30.64 24.18 -3.46
CA THR A 691 30.74 24.68 -4.83
C THR A 691 29.93 23.80 -5.76
N VAL A 692 29.09 24.43 -6.58
CA VAL A 692 28.21 23.77 -7.56
C VAL A 692 28.48 24.37 -8.93
N ARG A 693 28.70 23.51 -9.91
CA ARG A 693 28.87 23.90 -11.31
C ARG A 693 27.60 23.62 -12.09
N CYS A 694 27.16 24.59 -12.88
CA CYS A 694 26.03 24.49 -13.79
C CYS A 694 26.52 24.30 -15.23
N ASN A 695 25.83 23.47 -16.00
CA ASN A 695 26.11 23.24 -17.42
C ASN A 695 25.87 24.49 -18.29
N ARG A 696 25.07 25.45 -17.81
CA ARG A 696 24.73 26.71 -18.50
C ARG A 696 25.02 27.91 -17.60
N VAL A 697 25.10 29.09 -18.21
CA VAL A 697 25.21 30.35 -17.47
C VAL A 697 23.84 30.66 -16.87
N VAL A 698 23.79 30.87 -15.55
CA VAL A 698 22.61 31.35 -14.83
C VAL A 698 22.98 32.59 -14.02
N HIS A 699 21.98 33.39 -13.63
CA HIS A 699 22.19 34.69 -12.97
C HIS A 699 21.81 34.72 -11.49
N ASP A 700 21.00 33.76 -11.03
CA ASP A 700 20.61 33.61 -9.62
C ASP A 700 20.48 32.11 -9.32
N LEU A 701 21.28 31.62 -8.38
CA LEU A 701 21.23 30.23 -7.93
C LEU A 701 21.15 30.17 -6.41
N ARG A 702 20.15 29.44 -5.89
CA ARG A 702 19.87 29.31 -4.46
C ARG A 702 19.72 27.85 -4.09
N LEU A 703 20.05 27.52 -2.84
CA LEU A 703 19.82 26.20 -2.26
C LEU A 703 18.76 26.28 -1.17
N LEU A 704 17.78 25.38 -1.21
CA LEU A 704 16.91 25.10 -0.08
C LEU A 704 17.45 23.87 0.65
N LEU A 705 17.91 24.08 1.89
CA LEU A 705 18.46 23.05 2.75
C LEU A 705 17.81 23.14 4.14
N ARG A 706 17.05 22.10 4.53
CA ARG A 706 16.38 22.01 5.84
C ARG A 706 15.51 23.23 6.16
N GLY A 707 14.71 23.66 5.19
CA GLY A 707 13.85 24.85 5.31
C GLY A 707 14.57 26.20 5.19
N GLN A 708 15.90 26.24 5.07
CA GLN A 708 16.68 27.47 4.93
C GLN A 708 17.11 27.71 3.49
N VAL A 709 17.00 28.96 3.04
CA VAL A 709 17.47 29.40 1.72
C VAL A 709 18.89 29.93 1.84
N ILE A 710 19.77 29.45 0.98
CA ILE A 710 21.18 29.84 0.91
C ILE A 710 21.46 30.39 -0.48
N SER A 711 21.72 31.70 -0.58
CA SER A 711 22.08 32.33 -1.84
C SER A 711 23.51 31.96 -2.25
N GLY A 712 23.68 31.62 -3.52
CA GLY A 712 24.99 31.37 -4.11
C GLY A 712 25.64 32.67 -4.56
N LYS A 713 26.97 32.64 -4.71
CA LYS A 713 27.75 33.70 -5.34
C LYS A 713 28.50 33.13 -6.55
N SER A 714 28.52 33.87 -7.65
CA SER A 714 29.25 33.49 -8.86
C SER A 714 29.80 34.72 -9.58
N GLU A 715 30.98 34.59 -10.19
CA GLU A 715 31.58 35.61 -11.06
C GLU A 715 31.29 35.36 -12.55
N ASN A 716 31.08 34.09 -12.93
CA ASN A 716 30.93 33.67 -14.33
C ASN A 716 29.56 33.06 -14.66
N GLY A 717 28.67 32.97 -13.66
CA GLY A 717 27.33 32.38 -13.76
C GLY A 717 27.30 30.86 -13.97
N ARG A 718 28.46 30.19 -14.03
CA ARG A 718 28.59 28.73 -14.19
C ARG A 718 29.03 28.04 -12.91
N GLU A 719 29.92 28.65 -12.13
CA GLU A 719 30.40 28.08 -10.88
C GLU A 719 29.90 28.93 -9.70
N TRP A 720 29.19 28.28 -8.78
CA TRP A 720 28.44 28.93 -7.71
C TRP A 720 28.94 28.45 -6.35
N VAL A 721 29.25 29.39 -5.48
CA VAL A 721 29.76 29.15 -4.13
C VAL A 721 28.66 29.45 -3.11
N PHE A 722 28.37 28.47 -2.26
CA PHE A 722 27.37 28.54 -1.19
C PHE A 722 28.05 28.45 0.17
N LEU A 723 27.75 29.41 1.04
CA LEU A 723 28.24 29.41 2.42
C LEU A 723 27.22 28.69 3.31
N LEU A 724 27.53 27.44 3.66
CA LEU A 724 26.72 26.65 4.57
C LEU A 724 26.99 27.08 6.01
N ARG A 725 25.95 27.23 6.82
CA ARG A 725 26.03 27.64 8.23
C ARG A 725 25.16 26.74 9.10
N ARG A 726 25.50 26.65 10.40
CA ARG A 726 24.71 25.93 11.43
C ARG A 726 24.49 24.44 11.12
N LEU A 727 25.41 23.81 10.39
CA LEU A 727 25.35 22.37 10.14
C LEU A 727 25.97 21.60 11.31
N LYS A 728 25.35 20.48 11.70
CA LYS A 728 25.87 19.62 12.78
C LYS A 728 27.27 19.11 12.41
N SER A 729 28.19 19.20 13.36
CA SER A 729 29.54 18.65 13.22
C SER A 729 29.49 17.13 13.26
N GLY A 730 30.09 16.46 12.28
CA GLY A 730 30.02 15.01 12.12
C GLY A 730 29.88 14.62 10.65
N GLN A 731 29.85 13.31 10.37
CA GLN A 731 29.59 12.80 9.03
C GLN A 731 28.08 12.75 8.79
N HIS A 732 27.57 13.62 7.94
CA HIS A 732 26.15 13.69 7.61
C HIS A 732 25.96 13.81 6.10
N GLN A 733 24.97 13.10 5.57
CA GLN A 733 24.55 13.24 4.19
C GLN A 733 23.41 14.26 4.12
N HIS A 734 23.45 15.10 3.09
CA HIS A 734 22.48 16.16 2.86
C HIS A 734 22.01 16.12 1.40
N THR A 735 20.74 16.44 1.22
CA THR A 735 20.14 16.73 -0.08
C THR A 735 19.63 18.16 -0.02
N ALA A 736 20.01 18.97 -1.00
CA ALA A 736 19.51 20.33 -1.17
C ALA A 736 18.75 20.45 -2.48
N GLU A 737 17.62 21.15 -2.47
CA GLU A 737 16.92 21.53 -3.69
C GLU A 737 17.59 22.78 -4.26
N VAL A 738 17.84 22.78 -5.58
CA VAL A 738 18.47 23.87 -6.30
C VAL A 738 17.38 24.69 -6.98
N TYR A 739 17.47 26.00 -6.82
CA TYR A 739 16.55 26.98 -7.39
C TYR A 739 17.29 27.96 -8.29
N CYS A 740 16.71 28.25 -9.47
CA CYS A 740 17.11 29.35 -10.33
C CYS A 740 15.99 30.40 -10.30
N GLY A 741 16.24 31.55 -9.66
CA GLY A 741 15.17 32.47 -9.29
C GLY A 741 14.10 31.77 -8.42
N SER A 742 12.84 31.81 -8.84
CA SER A 742 11.71 31.13 -8.16
C SER A 742 11.51 29.66 -8.56
N GLN A 743 12.26 29.17 -9.54
CA GLN A 743 12.00 27.86 -10.14
C GLN A 743 12.87 26.76 -9.53
N PRO A 744 12.30 25.64 -9.05
CA PRO A 744 13.07 24.46 -8.69
C PRO A 744 13.64 23.83 -9.96
N VAL A 745 14.96 23.70 -10.01
CA VAL A 745 15.70 23.27 -11.21
C VAL A 745 16.42 21.95 -11.03
N GLY A 746 16.64 21.49 -9.79
CA GLY A 746 17.24 20.18 -9.54
C GLY A 746 17.42 19.87 -8.04
N ARG A 747 18.08 18.76 -7.76
CA ARG A 747 18.54 18.38 -6.42
C ARG A 747 20.02 18.04 -6.47
N ILE A 748 20.75 18.40 -5.43
CA ILE A 748 22.15 18.03 -5.25
C ILE A 748 22.33 17.29 -3.94
N ASN A 749 23.24 16.32 -3.96
CA ASN A 749 23.60 15.52 -2.80
C ASN A 749 25.05 15.79 -2.41
N PHE A 750 25.30 16.01 -1.13
CA PHE A 750 26.65 16.21 -0.60
C PHE A 750 26.75 15.67 0.82
N LYS A 751 27.97 15.41 1.27
CA LYS A 751 28.30 14.97 2.62
C LYS A 751 29.00 16.11 3.35
N THR A 752 28.73 16.28 4.64
CA THR A 752 29.57 17.11 5.50
C THR A 752 30.43 16.24 6.39
N ILE A 753 31.67 16.64 6.65
CA ILE A 753 32.55 16.02 7.64
C ILE A 753 33.17 17.08 8.56
N LYS A 754 33.68 16.64 9.71
CA LYS A 754 34.47 17.50 10.61
C LYS A 754 35.88 17.67 10.06
N GLY A 755 36.37 18.90 9.87
CA GLY A 755 37.72 19.11 9.33
C GLY A 755 38.25 20.54 9.47
N ILE A 756 39.38 20.66 10.16
CA ILE A 756 40.09 21.88 10.57
C ILE A 756 40.66 22.60 9.34
N THR A 757 40.22 23.81 9.05
CA THR A 757 41.01 24.75 8.22
C THR A 757 42.09 25.36 9.10
N GLN A 758 43.29 24.78 9.06
CA GLN A 758 44.48 25.53 9.39
C GLN A 758 44.66 26.51 8.23
N SER A 759 44.38 27.78 8.47
CA SER A 759 44.75 28.83 7.52
C SER A 759 46.27 28.81 7.39
N ASP A 760 46.77 28.37 6.24
CA ASP A 760 48.10 28.74 5.78
C ASP A 760 48.10 30.26 5.62
N LEU A 761 48.47 30.96 6.71
CA LEU A 761 49.04 32.28 6.60
C LEU A 761 50.43 32.06 6.01
N GLY A 762 50.47 32.01 4.68
CA GLY A 762 51.69 32.18 3.92
C GLY A 762 52.36 33.47 4.40
N ILE A 763 53.63 33.31 4.76
CA ILE A 763 54.59 34.33 5.18
C ILE A 763 54.55 35.55 4.27
#